data_AF-A0A537F4U4-F1
#
_entry.id   AF-A0A537F4U4-F1
#
_cell.length_a   1.000
_cell.length_b   1.000
_cell.length_c   1.000
_cell.angle_alpha   90.00
_cell.angle_beta   90.00
_cell.angle_gamma   90.00
#
_symmetry.space_group_name_H-M   'P 1'
#
loop_
_entity.id
_entity.type
_entity.pdbx_description
1 polymer ?
#
loop_
_entity_poly.entity_id
_entity_poly.type
_entity_poly.pdbx_seq_one_letter_code
_entity_poly.pdbx_strand_id
1 'polypeptide(L)'
;MSKTIQIFTVVTIIGLMMFGFFSGVPGLSIPRAAAASGTAFDNVVTILMENHGLTDIVPSATYMTSLANTNGLATHYVGVIHPSEGNYVAMISGDTYGFTGDCGYCPGRTSAPNIVDRLESAGLTWQAFAESASGSGTCSFHPPRGGDHYAFITFTDIQTNSARCANMLNTSESNDNEFIAALNTATPANYIWLTPTDSNNMHDNSVSSGDAYLSTLVPRILSSTTFTTKRAALFIVFDEGNDNCSFGDCVYASWIGPAAKKAFTSTTAYDHYSYLHTILANWNLPTLTGNDASATTMMEFFAPSGPIPLSTSFIVPTNPIINLPVAFTSTTLGGTAPYSVAWNFGDGSTGTGALVTHTYTTTQTFTVTETATDSSSPAQTATSSQSVSVAVPPPLTTSFTVSPANPLVNTQVTFTATSAGGTGPYTVAWTFGDGSTGTGSSVTHTYTAAQAFTVTETATDSSTPAQTATSSKSVTVSTTPPLTTSFTVIPSSPVVNTPATFTASTSGGTGPYTISWSFGDGSTGSGTTTPHTYAAAQSFTVTETARDSSTPQQTTVSTNTVTVSTLQTGNFGSCASLPQGWNCGNTNGLTGSSVDIVSGVLQTRESNPGVGSDNSYYYSTTQKGTFPWDPCRAPANGVLPSTVSSVSTTFTPLTITASGSYRYHIYVALYYWLPNGPVSAGGSTYQCLDTQVRIENIGGSFSPVGSTSTYNPGDSFGWDQITIGSVSAGQTYTLTADVQEQCQQDEAAWGIPTSTPCQLAGIEIGTEGFQFQTLDVDWIAVALSTTSPPPLSASINFTPSAPVAGQGVSFTGSAIGGTAPYTYAWTFGDGGTASGSTVSHAYSTPGSYSVQLIVADNSAASASTTQTVTVAPQPPSPVQASFTVNPTSILVGQAVTFTGTATGGTQPYSYSWDFGDGATGSGAIAAHAYSTSGSFTVTLTVADSASQTGSASKSVPVSPSSIPDFTANASPTTVSVQAGNSASSQVQLSSLTGFAGTVLLTVTSSPTGPSPVLTQPSLSLTSGGSAATTLTISTTTSTTVRNYDVRIVAVSGSTTHTIHVTLRVTAVPPPPDIDISSSQTTLSLQAGATTNAIITLTSLNGFSGTVLVTATSSTGLNFTLTTGIVTLSAGSSQTLTLTVGVLPATQTGTYGLTVYAASGSLQRSTSLTVMVTINSPPKVTVPAPTSGLAGFSIQFVVNATDPDQGQTITFSATGLPSGASFDPATGAFSWTPLPSQAGTYTMTFTATDDGNPPMSN
;
A
#
# COMPACT_ATOMS: atom_id res chain seq x y z
N MET A 1 -21.91 -40.67 64.85
CA MET A 1 -23.03 -41.62 64.61
C MET A 1 -23.08 -41.84 63.09
N SER A 2 -22.73 -43.02 62.56
CA SER A 2 -23.65 -44.13 62.23
C SER A 2 -24.59 -43.76 61.07
N LYS A 3 -24.72 -44.47 59.93
CA LYS A 3 -24.15 -45.71 59.33
C LYS A 3 -24.33 -45.58 57.78
N THR A 4 -23.46 -46.12 56.91
CA THR A 4 -23.57 -47.45 56.22
C THR A 4 -24.94 -47.68 55.56
N ILE A 5 -25.07 -47.93 54.25
CA ILE A 5 -24.96 -49.23 53.52
C ILE A 5 -24.96 -48.89 52.00
N GLN A 6 -23.98 -49.25 51.15
CA GLN A 6 -23.57 -50.55 50.58
C GLN A 6 -24.47 -51.12 49.46
N ILE A 7 -23.86 -51.40 48.29
CA ILE A 7 -24.47 -51.94 47.05
C ILE A 7 -23.87 -53.31 46.74
N PHE A 8 -24.71 -54.31 46.44
CA PHE A 8 -24.41 -55.58 45.75
C PHE A 8 -25.73 -56.06 45.06
N THR A 9 -25.83 -56.94 44.06
CA THR A 9 -25.03 -57.40 42.88
C THR A 9 -25.93 -58.44 42.15
N VAL A 10 -25.47 -59.06 41.04
CA VAL A 10 -25.99 -60.31 40.39
C VAL A 10 -27.15 -60.11 39.38
N VAL A 11 -27.28 -60.77 38.21
CA VAL A 11 -26.42 -61.40 37.17
C VAL A 11 -27.31 -62.30 36.27
N THR A 12 -27.40 -61.97 34.97
CA THR A 12 -27.39 -62.88 33.78
C THR A 12 -28.55 -63.88 33.48
N ILE A 13 -28.79 -64.18 32.17
CA ILE A 13 -28.95 -65.53 31.49
C ILE A 13 -30.03 -65.64 30.36
N ILE A 14 -29.58 -65.96 29.11
CA ILE A 14 -30.19 -66.76 27.98
C ILE A 14 -31.55 -66.28 27.35
N GLY A 15 -31.88 -66.47 26.04
CA GLY A 15 -31.14 -67.00 24.86
C GLY A 15 -32.01 -67.31 23.60
N LEU A 16 -31.33 -67.78 22.54
CA LEU A 16 -31.69 -68.29 21.18
C LEU A 16 -33.14 -68.57 20.64
N MET A 17 -33.27 -68.31 19.31
CA MET A 17 -33.87 -69.11 18.19
C MET A 17 -35.29 -68.87 17.58
N MET A 18 -35.27 -68.37 16.32
CA MET A 18 -35.88 -68.85 15.04
C MET A 18 -37.40 -68.84 14.68
N PHE A 19 -37.67 -68.16 13.54
CA PHE A 19 -38.63 -68.42 12.42
C PHE A 19 -40.17 -68.54 12.57
N GLY A 20 -40.93 -67.77 11.75
CA GLY A 20 -42.11 -68.35 11.02
C GLY A 20 -43.39 -67.52 10.72
N PHE A 21 -43.40 -66.72 9.64
CA PHE A 21 -44.54 -66.39 8.72
C PHE A 21 -45.83 -65.60 9.15
N PHE A 22 -46.02 -64.41 8.53
CA PHE A 22 -47.22 -63.74 7.93
C PHE A 22 -48.58 -63.67 8.70
N SER A 23 -49.41 -62.60 8.63
CA SER A 23 -49.46 -61.40 7.74
C SER A 23 -50.30 -60.23 8.32
N GLY A 24 -50.10 -59.00 7.81
CA GLY A 24 -51.19 -58.05 7.54
C GLY A 24 -51.58 -56.97 8.57
N VAL A 25 -50.78 -55.90 8.71
CA VAL A 25 -51.23 -54.57 9.19
C VAL A 25 -50.44 -53.46 8.44
N PRO A 26 -51.04 -52.33 8.03
CA PRO A 26 -50.30 -51.22 7.41
C PRO A 26 -49.23 -50.64 8.35
N GLY A 27 -48.08 -50.23 7.78
CA GLY A 27 -46.90 -49.89 8.57
C GLY A 27 -47.08 -48.69 9.50
N LEU A 28 -46.91 -48.92 10.80
CA LEU A 28 -46.45 -47.88 11.72
C LEU A 28 -44.99 -47.56 11.38
N SER A 29 -44.75 -46.33 10.93
CA SER A 29 -43.40 -45.77 10.87
C SER A 29 -42.86 -45.63 12.30
N ILE A 30 -41.84 -46.43 12.62
CA ILE A 30 -41.03 -46.20 13.82
C ILE A 30 -40.38 -44.82 13.66
N PRO A 31 -40.52 -43.89 14.63
CA PRO A 31 -39.85 -42.61 14.54
C PRO A 31 -38.32 -42.85 14.54
N ARG A 32 -37.68 -42.55 13.41
CA ARG A 32 -36.23 -42.56 13.26
C ARG A 32 -35.65 -41.63 14.33
N ALA A 33 -34.62 -42.10 15.05
CA ALA A 33 -33.94 -41.28 16.05
C ALA A 33 -33.48 -39.95 15.42
N ALA A 34 -33.59 -38.85 16.18
CA ALA A 34 -33.13 -37.55 15.71
C ALA A 34 -31.64 -37.64 15.32
N ALA A 35 -31.31 -37.15 14.12
CA ALA A 35 -29.95 -37.22 13.59
C ALA A 35 -28.95 -36.53 14.54
N ALA A 36 -27.75 -37.08 14.64
CA ALA A 36 -26.72 -36.55 15.54
C ALA A 36 -26.33 -35.12 15.12
N SER A 37 -26.42 -34.20 16.07
CA SER A 37 -26.04 -32.81 15.88
C SER A 37 -24.52 -32.69 15.83
N GLY A 38 -23.97 -31.98 14.84
CA GLY A 38 -22.52 -31.88 14.65
C GLY A 38 -21.86 -30.87 15.60
N THR A 39 -20.55 -30.99 15.80
CA THR A 39 -19.78 -30.12 16.69
C THR A 39 -19.52 -28.72 16.11
N ALA A 40 -19.48 -28.59 14.79
CA ALA A 40 -19.41 -27.32 14.06
C ALA A 40 -20.73 -27.01 13.31
N PHE A 41 -21.24 -27.98 12.54
CA PHE A 41 -22.42 -27.82 11.68
C PHE A 41 -23.33 -29.05 11.68
N ASP A 42 -24.63 -28.84 11.50
CA ASP A 42 -25.65 -29.89 11.36
C ASP A 42 -25.87 -30.30 9.89
N ASN A 43 -25.54 -29.40 8.96
CA ASN A 43 -25.66 -29.57 7.52
C ASN A 43 -24.40 -28.99 6.84
N VAL A 44 -23.84 -29.69 5.86
CA VAL A 44 -22.77 -29.18 4.99
C VAL A 44 -23.16 -29.28 3.53
N VAL A 45 -22.81 -28.24 2.77
CA VAL A 45 -22.83 -28.21 1.31
C VAL A 45 -21.40 -28.08 0.84
N THR A 46 -20.97 -28.93 -0.08
CA THR A 46 -19.66 -28.87 -0.72
C THR A 46 -19.83 -28.69 -2.22
N ILE A 47 -19.18 -27.67 -2.78
CA ILE A 47 -19.06 -27.45 -4.23
C ILE A 47 -17.59 -27.66 -4.58
N LEU A 48 -17.32 -28.61 -5.47
CA LEU A 48 -15.98 -28.83 -6.02
C LEU A 48 -15.91 -28.14 -7.39
N MET A 49 -14.93 -27.25 -7.52
CA MET A 49 -14.57 -26.48 -8.71
C MET A 49 -13.25 -27.04 -9.26
N GLU A 50 -12.78 -26.60 -10.43
CA GLU A 50 -11.66 -27.27 -11.11
C GLU A 50 -10.58 -26.37 -11.73
N ASN A 51 -9.36 -26.94 -11.81
CA ASN A 51 -8.20 -26.45 -12.56
C ASN A 51 -7.74 -25.02 -12.28
N HIS A 52 -7.82 -24.54 -11.03
CA HIS A 52 -7.33 -23.21 -10.67
C HIS A 52 -6.63 -23.12 -9.32
N GLY A 53 -5.45 -22.50 -9.36
CA GLY A 53 -4.67 -22.24 -8.16
C GLY A 53 -5.29 -21.12 -7.31
N LEU A 54 -4.91 -21.05 -6.04
CA LEU A 54 -5.30 -19.95 -5.14
C LEU A 54 -4.96 -18.56 -5.73
N THR A 55 -3.85 -18.47 -6.47
CA THR A 55 -3.36 -17.28 -7.18
C THR A 55 -4.20 -16.90 -8.40
N ASP A 56 -4.79 -17.87 -9.10
CA ASP A 56 -5.74 -17.60 -10.19
C ASP A 56 -7.01 -16.94 -9.66
N ILE A 57 -7.51 -17.44 -8.51
CA ILE A 57 -8.78 -17.02 -7.92
C ILE A 57 -8.65 -15.75 -7.08
N VAL A 58 -7.58 -15.57 -6.30
CA VAL A 58 -7.40 -14.42 -5.40
C VAL A 58 -6.19 -13.59 -5.84
N PRO A 59 -6.35 -12.34 -6.32
CA PRO A 59 -7.56 -11.51 -6.24
C PRO A 59 -8.47 -11.49 -7.49
N SER A 60 -8.21 -12.32 -8.52
CA SER A 60 -8.80 -12.15 -9.86
C SER A 60 -10.31 -12.42 -9.94
N ALA A 61 -10.81 -13.40 -9.19
CA ALA A 61 -12.23 -13.71 -9.07
C ALA A 61 -12.86 -12.77 -8.02
N THR A 62 -13.59 -11.76 -8.48
CA THR A 62 -14.06 -10.66 -7.63
C THR A 62 -15.05 -11.11 -6.54
N TYR A 63 -15.96 -12.02 -6.85
CA TYR A 63 -16.96 -12.50 -5.92
C TYR A 63 -16.36 -13.54 -4.95
N MET A 64 -15.56 -14.48 -5.44
CA MET A 64 -14.85 -15.45 -4.59
C MET A 64 -13.83 -14.77 -3.67
N THR A 65 -13.12 -13.74 -4.13
CA THR A 65 -12.25 -12.90 -3.28
C THR A 65 -13.05 -12.19 -2.20
N SER A 66 -14.27 -11.71 -2.50
CA SER A 66 -15.18 -11.14 -1.50
C SER A 66 -15.64 -12.18 -0.46
N LEU A 67 -15.97 -13.40 -0.90
CA LEU A 67 -16.32 -14.50 0.00
C LEU A 67 -15.16 -14.85 0.94
N ALA A 68 -13.94 -14.97 0.41
CA ALA A 68 -12.73 -15.26 1.17
C ALA A 68 -12.42 -14.18 2.23
N ASN A 69 -12.54 -12.91 1.86
CA ASN A 69 -12.32 -11.78 2.78
C ASN A 69 -13.39 -11.66 3.87
N THR A 70 -14.62 -12.14 3.63
CA THR A 70 -15.75 -11.99 4.55
C THR A 70 -16.05 -13.25 5.39
N ASN A 71 -15.57 -14.43 4.98
CA ASN A 71 -15.80 -15.71 5.65
C ASN A 71 -14.47 -16.34 6.07
N GLY A 72 -14.31 -17.66 5.90
CA GLY A 72 -13.11 -18.40 6.21
C GLY A 72 -12.30 -18.75 4.96
N LEU A 73 -11.04 -18.31 4.84
CA LEU A 73 -10.10 -18.73 3.78
C LEU A 73 -8.97 -19.61 4.34
N ALA A 74 -8.71 -20.76 3.72
CA ALA A 74 -7.48 -21.51 3.91
C ALA A 74 -6.46 -21.07 2.85
N THR A 75 -5.33 -20.51 3.29
CA THR A 75 -4.28 -20.00 2.38
C THR A 75 -3.19 -21.03 2.07
N HIS A 76 -3.19 -22.15 2.80
CA HIS A 76 -2.22 -23.24 2.69
C HIS A 76 -2.96 -24.58 2.52
N TYR A 77 -3.93 -24.61 1.61
CA TYR A 77 -4.64 -25.83 1.21
C TYR A 77 -4.05 -26.32 -0.12
N VAL A 78 -3.77 -27.63 -0.23
CA VAL A 78 -3.21 -28.23 -1.45
C VAL A 78 -4.03 -29.41 -2.00
N GLY A 79 -3.97 -29.60 -3.33
CA GLY A 79 -4.38 -30.86 -3.97
C GLY A 79 -3.52 -32.04 -3.48
N VAL A 80 -4.05 -33.27 -3.56
CA VAL A 80 -3.30 -34.48 -3.11
C VAL A 80 -2.65 -35.23 -4.26
N ILE A 81 -3.14 -35.04 -5.48
CA ILE A 81 -2.59 -35.59 -6.71
C ILE A 81 -2.94 -34.66 -7.88
N HIS A 82 -2.48 -34.99 -9.08
CA HIS A 82 -2.93 -34.42 -10.34
C HIS A 82 -2.92 -35.57 -11.37
N PRO A 83 -3.96 -35.78 -12.18
CA PRO A 83 -5.14 -34.92 -12.36
C PRO A 83 -6.41 -35.31 -11.55
N SER A 84 -7.54 -34.63 -11.83
CA SER A 84 -8.82 -34.54 -11.11
C SER A 84 -9.35 -35.81 -10.44
N GLU A 85 -9.46 -36.95 -11.15
CA GLU A 85 -10.18 -38.14 -10.65
C GLU A 85 -9.71 -38.59 -9.25
N GLY A 86 -8.40 -38.51 -9.00
CA GLY A 86 -7.81 -38.90 -7.71
C GLY A 86 -8.15 -37.94 -6.55
N ASN A 87 -8.28 -36.64 -6.82
CA ASN A 87 -8.65 -35.63 -5.81
C ASN A 87 -10.12 -35.80 -5.38
N TYR A 88 -11.02 -35.99 -6.34
CA TYR A 88 -12.43 -36.32 -6.09
C TYR A 88 -12.59 -37.56 -5.22
N VAL A 89 -11.84 -38.64 -5.51
CA VAL A 89 -11.88 -39.88 -4.72
C VAL A 89 -11.29 -39.67 -3.32
N ALA A 90 -10.18 -38.95 -3.19
CA ALA A 90 -9.55 -38.66 -1.91
C ALA A 90 -10.49 -37.91 -0.94
N MET A 91 -11.20 -36.88 -1.41
CA MET A 91 -12.11 -36.07 -0.61
C MET A 91 -13.27 -36.85 0.03
N ILE A 92 -13.66 -37.99 -0.53
CA ILE A 92 -14.79 -38.81 -0.01
C ILE A 92 -14.39 -40.18 0.52
N SER A 93 -13.10 -40.55 0.49
CA SER A 93 -12.66 -41.89 0.90
C SER A 93 -11.34 -41.97 1.65
N GLY A 94 -10.52 -40.91 1.66
CA GLY A 94 -9.28 -40.87 2.45
C GLY A 94 -8.09 -41.54 1.79
N ASP A 95 -8.19 -41.95 0.52
CA ASP A 95 -7.08 -42.45 -0.28
C ASP A 95 -7.38 -42.13 -1.77
N THR A 96 -6.35 -42.12 -2.61
CA THR A 96 -6.57 -42.07 -4.07
C THR A 96 -6.80 -43.46 -4.67
N TYR A 97 -6.57 -44.54 -3.93
CA TYR A 97 -6.72 -45.95 -4.36
C TYR A 97 -6.06 -46.32 -5.71
N GLY A 98 -5.09 -45.53 -6.16
CA GLY A 98 -4.44 -45.69 -7.46
C GLY A 98 -5.18 -45.06 -8.64
N PHE A 99 -6.22 -44.25 -8.41
CA PHE A 99 -6.76 -43.32 -9.41
C PHE A 99 -5.77 -42.18 -9.61
N THR A 100 -5.09 -42.15 -10.76
CA THR A 100 -3.99 -41.21 -11.07
C THR A 100 -4.11 -40.62 -12.48
N GLY A 101 -5.34 -40.45 -13.00
CA GLY A 101 -5.60 -39.99 -14.37
C GLY A 101 -7.09 -40.00 -14.74
N ASP A 102 -7.51 -39.06 -15.58
CA ASP A 102 -8.93 -38.73 -15.90
C ASP A 102 -9.59 -39.67 -16.92
N CYS A 103 -9.43 -40.98 -16.74
CA CYS A 103 -10.13 -41.96 -17.58
C CYS A 103 -11.51 -42.35 -17.00
N GLY A 104 -11.89 -41.74 -15.88
CA GLY A 104 -13.15 -41.87 -15.17
C GLY A 104 -13.35 -43.17 -14.39
N TYR A 105 -12.46 -44.17 -14.55
CA TYR A 105 -12.53 -45.50 -13.93
C TYR A 105 -11.20 -46.30 -13.85
N CYS A 106 -9.99 -45.72 -13.92
CA CYS A 106 -8.73 -46.53 -13.87
C CYS A 106 -8.09 -46.48 -12.48
N PRO A 107 -7.81 -47.63 -11.84
CA PRO A 107 -7.65 -48.97 -12.42
C PRO A 107 -8.95 -49.80 -12.55
N GLY A 108 -10.03 -49.36 -11.91
CA GLY A 108 -11.36 -49.97 -11.94
C GLY A 108 -12.21 -49.39 -10.81
N ARG A 109 -13.55 -49.52 -10.87
CA ARG A 109 -14.40 -49.13 -9.73
C ARG A 109 -13.97 -49.88 -8.46
N THR A 110 -13.96 -49.18 -7.33
CA THR A 110 -13.50 -49.71 -6.05
C THR A 110 -14.66 -50.21 -5.18
N SER A 111 -14.35 -51.05 -4.20
CA SER A 111 -15.26 -51.46 -3.10
C SER A 111 -14.71 -51.05 -1.73
N ALA A 112 -13.76 -50.12 -1.71
CA ALA A 112 -13.18 -49.57 -0.50
C ALA A 112 -14.21 -48.73 0.29
N PRO A 113 -14.09 -48.66 1.63
CA PRO A 113 -14.97 -47.83 2.45
C PRO A 113 -14.93 -46.36 2.03
N ASN A 114 -16.08 -45.68 2.10
CA ASN A 114 -16.20 -44.28 1.76
C ASN A 114 -17.06 -43.51 2.78
N ILE A 115 -17.18 -42.19 2.59
CA ILE A 115 -17.89 -41.30 3.52
C ILE A 115 -19.37 -41.70 3.72
N VAL A 116 -20.02 -42.27 2.71
CA VAL A 116 -21.42 -42.72 2.81
C VAL A 116 -21.58 -43.82 3.87
N ASP A 117 -20.60 -44.73 4.00
CA ASP A 117 -20.63 -45.75 5.05
C ASP A 117 -20.60 -45.14 6.46
N ARG A 118 -19.84 -44.06 6.63
CA ARG A 118 -19.74 -43.33 7.92
C ARG A 118 -21.01 -42.54 8.22
N LEU A 119 -21.57 -41.87 7.20
CA LEU A 119 -22.81 -41.11 7.34
C LEU A 119 -24.01 -42.03 7.64
N GLU A 120 -24.19 -43.10 6.86
CA GLU A 120 -25.33 -44.02 7.03
C GLU A 120 -25.25 -44.83 8.32
N SER A 121 -24.05 -45.27 8.74
CA SER A 121 -23.88 -45.98 10.03
C SER A 121 -24.16 -45.10 11.25
N ALA A 122 -23.96 -43.78 11.14
CA ALA A 122 -24.38 -42.79 12.14
C ALA A 122 -25.84 -42.33 11.99
N GLY A 123 -26.57 -42.85 11.00
CA GLY A 123 -27.96 -42.49 10.73
C GLY A 123 -28.16 -41.10 10.10
N LEU A 124 -27.09 -40.46 9.63
CA LEU A 124 -27.11 -39.20 8.88
C LEU A 124 -27.66 -39.43 7.46
N THR A 125 -28.09 -38.36 6.79
CA THR A 125 -28.57 -38.39 5.40
C THR A 125 -27.62 -37.65 4.47
N TRP A 126 -27.55 -38.09 3.21
CA TRP A 126 -26.66 -37.52 2.21
C TRP A 126 -27.36 -37.40 0.84
N GLN A 127 -26.94 -36.42 0.04
CA GLN A 127 -27.33 -36.25 -1.36
C GLN A 127 -26.13 -35.72 -2.15
N ALA A 128 -25.97 -36.15 -3.41
CA ALA A 128 -24.89 -35.69 -4.26
C ALA A 128 -25.44 -35.30 -5.63
N PHE A 129 -25.24 -34.04 -6.02
CA PHE A 129 -25.74 -33.47 -7.26
C PHE A 129 -24.63 -33.36 -8.30
N ALA A 130 -24.98 -33.59 -9.57
CA ALA A 130 -24.16 -33.19 -10.70
C ALA A 130 -25.02 -32.43 -11.72
N GLU A 131 -24.52 -31.31 -12.22
CA GLU A 131 -25.20 -30.54 -13.26
C GLU A 131 -25.30 -31.35 -14.56
N SER A 132 -26.42 -31.18 -15.28
CA SER A 132 -26.69 -31.79 -16.59
C SER A 132 -26.60 -33.34 -16.63
N ALA A 133 -26.55 -34.00 -15.46
CA ALA A 133 -26.51 -35.45 -15.35
C ALA A 133 -27.84 -36.13 -15.76
N SER A 134 -27.72 -37.36 -16.25
CA SER A 134 -28.85 -38.23 -16.60
C SER A 134 -29.04 -39.38 -15.60
N GLY A 135 -30.22 -40.00 -15.57
CA GLY A 135 -30.49 -41.13 -14.66
C GLY A 135 -30.66 -40.75 -13.18
N SER A 136 -31.01 -39.49 -12.88
CA SER A 136 -31.27 -38.94 -11.53
C SER A 136 -32.07 -39.90 -10.63
N GLY A 137 -31.53 -40.18 -9.44
CA GLY A 137 -32.13 -41.08 -8.45
C GLY A 137 -32.08 -42.57 -8.80
N THR A 138 -31.27 -42.99 -9.78
CA THR A 138 -31.17 -44.40 -10.23
C THR A 138 -29.73 -44.89 -10.30
N CYS A 139 -29.52 -46.21 -10.30
CA CYS A 139 -28.19 -46.79 -10.46
C CYS A 139 -27.63 -46.68 -11.90
N SER A 140 -28.42 -46.11 -12.82
CA SER A 140 -27.98 -45.69 -14.15
C SER A 140 -27.58 -44.20 -14.18
N PHE A 141 -27.33 -43.59 -13.02
CA PHE A 141 -26.84 -42.22 -12.92
C PHE A 141 -25.56 -42.02 -13.74
N HIS A 142 -25.56 -41.01 -14.59
CA HIS A 142 -24.47 -40.72 -15.52
C HIS A 142 -24.29 -39.20 -15.65
N PRO A 143 -23.31 -38.62 -14.93
CA PRO A 143 -22.89 -37.23 -15.09
C PRO A 143 -22.01 -37.06 -16.34
N PRO A 144 -21.89 -35.84 -16.90
CA PRO A 144 -21.22 -35.60 -18.18
C PRO A 144 -19.78 -36.14 -18.28
N ARG A 145 -18.98 -35.97 -17.23
CA ARG A 145 -17.57 -36.40 -17.14
C ARG A 145 -17.38 -37.80 -16.52
N GLY A 146 -18.46 -38.48 -16.08
CA GLY A 146 -18.37 -39.81 -15.47
C GLY A 146 -17.78 -39.78 -14.06
N GLY A 147 -16.92 -40.75 -13.72
CA GLY A 147 -16.34 -40.88 -12.37
C GLY A 147 -15.25 -39.85 -12.07
N ASP A 148 -14.65 -39.32 -13.14
CA ASP A 148 -13.66 -38.24 -13.20
C ASP A 148 -14.01 -37.09 -12.24
N HIS A 149 -15.12 -36.41 -12.50
CA HIS A 149 -15.60 -35.29 -11.67
C HIS A 149 -16.73 -35.72 -10.70
N TYR A 150 -16.89 -37.01 -10.43
CA TYR A 150 -18.00 -37.47 -9.59
C TYR A 150 -17.68 -38.83 -8.94
N ALA A 151 -16.76 -38.82 -7.99
CA ALA A 151 -16.26 -40.03 -7.33
C ALA A 151 -17.33 -40.95 -6.72
N PHE A 152 -18.55 -40.48 -6.42
CA PHE A 152 -19.61 -41.35 -5.87
C PHE A 152 -19.95 -42.55 -6.78
N ILE A 153 -19.84 -42.43 -8.11
CA ILE A 153 -20.05 -43.59 -8.98
C ILE A 153 -18.84 -44.53 -9.04
N THR A 154 -17.65 -44.06 -8.67
CA THR A 154 -16.42 -44.86 -8.61
C THR A 154 -16.51 -45.95 -7.53
N PHE A 155 -17.40 -45.79 -6.54
CA PHE A 155 -17.69 -46.77 -5.48
C PHE A 155 -18.82 -47.74 -5.87
N THR A 156 -18.47 -49.03 -5.97
CA THR A 156 -19.39 -50.11 -6.38
C THR A 156 -20.55 -50.33 -5.41
N ASP A 157 -20.34 -50.13 -4.12
CA ASP A 157 -21.36 -50.20 -3.06
C ASP A 157 -22.41 -49.09 -3.16
N ILE A 158 -22.04 -47.91 -3.69
CA ILE A 158 -22.97 -46.83 -4.01
C ILE A 158 -23.71 -47.17 -5.30
N GLN A 159 -22.97 -47.48 -6.37
CA GLN A 159 -23.54 -47.62 -7.72
C GLN A 159 -24.43 -48.87 -7.90
N THR A 160 -24.26 -49.92 -7.07
CA THR A 160 -25.08 -51.14 -7.17
C THR A 160 -26.24 -51.22 -6.18
N ASN A 161 -26.35 -50.25 -5.27
CA ASN A 161 -27.35 -50.23 -4.20
C ASN A 161 -28.44 -49.19 -4.50
N SER A 162 -29.63 -49.62 -4.87
CA SER A 162 -30.74 -48.73 -5.24
C SER A 162 -31.13 -47.70 -4.18
N ALA A 163 -30.88 -47.96 -2.90
CA ALA A 163 -31.13 -47.00 -1.82
C ALA A 163 -30.05 -45.89 -1.77
N ARG A 164 -28.79 -46.21 -2.13
CA ARG A 164 -27.70 -45.23 -2.26
C ARG A 164 -27.81 -44.46 -3.58
N CYS A 165 -28.12 -45.15 -4.68
CA CYS A 165 -28.35 -44.55 -5.99
C CYS A 165 -29.47 -43.49 -5.99
N ALA A 166 -30.48 -43.63 -5.12
CA ALA A 166 -31.55 -42.64 -4.97
C ALA A 166 -31.08 -41.25 -4.50
N ASN A 167 -29.87 -41.16 -3.94
CA ASN A 167 -29.25 -39.91 -3.47
C ASN A 167 -28.31 -39.26 -4.50
N MET A 168 -28.03 -39.93 -5.63
CA MET A 168 -27.29 -39.35 -6.77
C MET A 168 -28.29 -38.64 -7.69
N LEU A 169 -28.23 -37.30 -7.71
CA LEU A 169 -29.26 -36.44 -8.29
C LEU A 169 -28.69 -35.52 -9.36
N ASN A 170 -29.55 -35.10 -10.29
CA ASN A 170 -29.20 -34.10 -11.28
C ASN A 170 -29.75 -32.72 -10.92
N THR A 171 -29.17 -31.69 -11.50
CA THR A 171 -29.71 -30.33 -11.44
C THR A 171 -29.41 -29.57 -12.75
N SER A 172 -30.19 -28.54 -13.06
CA SER A 172 -30.04 -27.79 -14.31
C SER A 172 -28.88 -26.78 -14.24
N GLU A 173 -27.89 -26.97 -15.11
CA GLU A 173 -26.75 -26.06 -15.38
C GLU A 173 -27.12 -24.57 -15.62
N SER A 174 -28.39 -24.29 -15.91
CA SER A 174 -28.88 -22.93 -16.11
C SER A 174 -29.22 -22.17 -14.83
N ASN A 175 -29.46 -22.86 -13.70
CA ASN A 175 -29.97 -22.25 -12.47
C ASN A 175 -29.98 -23.13 -11.19
N ASP A 176 -29.53 -24.37 -11.19
CA ASP A 176 -29.47 -25.26 -10.01
C ASP A 176 -30.79 -25.39 -9.22
N ASN A 177 -31.95 -25.25 -9.87
CA ASN A 177 -33.23 -25.17 -9.14
C ASN A 177 -33.53 -26.44 -8.33
N GLU A 178 -33.15 -27.63 -8.79
CA GLU A 178 -33.34 -28.90 -8.08
C GLU A 178 -32.47 -28.98 -6.82
N PHE A 179 -31.20 -28.58 -6.92
CA PHE A 179 -30.27 -28.49 -5.81
C PHE A 179 -30.72 -27.44 -4.78
N ILE A 180 -31.10 -26.23 -5.22
CA ILE A 180 -31.66 -25.19 -4.34
C ILE A 180 -32.98 -25.63 -3.72
N ALA A 181 -33.82 -26.41 -4.42
CA ALA A 181 -35.04 -26.97 -3.84
C ALA A 181 -34.74 -27.96 -2.70
N ALA A 182 -33.70 -28.79 -2.82
CA ALA A 182 -33.27 -29.71 -1.76
C ALA A 182 -32.90 -28.97 -0.47
N LEU A 183 -32.17 -27.85 -0.57
CA LEU A 183 -31.81 -26.95 0.54
C LEU A 183 -33.02 -26.22 1.17
N ASN A 184 -34.18 -26.25 0.53
CA ASN A 184 -35.41 -25.65 1.02
C ASN A 184 -36.44 -26.67 1.52
N THR A 185 -36.11 -27.96 1.53
CA THR A 185 -36.95 -28.99 2.14
C THR A 185 -37.02 -28.86 3.67
N ALA A 186 -38.06 -29.43 4.29
CA ALA A 186 -38.21 -29.43 5.75
C ALA A 186 -37.17 -30.32 6.47
N THR A 187 -36.57 -31.27 5.75
CA THR A 187 -35.57 -32.23 6.23
C THR A 187 -34.42 -32.33 5.21
N PRO A 188 -33.60 -31.27 5.07
CA PRO A 188 -32.46 -31.27 4.16
C PRO A 188 -31.43 -32.33 4.59
N ALA A 189 -30.68 -32.88 3.63
CA ALA A 189 -29.65 -33.85 3.94
C ALA A 189 -28.52 -33.25 4.78
N ASN A 190 -27.92 -34.06 5.66
CA ASN A 190 -26.78 -33.62 6.50
C ASN A 190 -25.54 -33.33 5.67
N TYR A 191 -25.29 -34.14 4.63
CA TYR A 191 -24.16 -33.98 3.71
C TYR A 191 -24.68 -33.78 2.28
N ILE A 192 -24.37 -32.65 1.66
CA ILE A 192 -24.79 -32.33 0.30
C ILE A 192 -23.55 -31.99 -0.53
N TRP A 193 -23.44 -32.62 -1.70
CA TRP A 193 -22.39 -32.37 -2.69
C TRP A 193 -22.97 -31.77 -3.97
N LEU A 194 -22.22 -30.92 -4.67
CA LEU A 194 -22.50 -30.45 -6.02
C LEU A 194 -21.21 -30.47 -6.86
N THR A 195 -21.26 -31.15 -8.00
CA THR A 195 -20.32 -31.01 -9.12
C THR A 195 -21.00 -30.17 -10.23
N PRO A 196 -20.54 -28.94 -10.53
CA PRO A 196 -20.98 -28.19 -11.70
C PRO A 196 -20.41 -28.79 -13.01
N THR A 197 -20.94 -28.41 -14.18
CA THR A 197 -20.34 -28.80 -15.46
C THR A 197 -19.04 -28.05 -15.74
N ASP A 198 -18.28 -28.52 -16.72
CA ASP A 198 -17.11 -27.84 -17.32
C ASP A 198 -17.37 -26.37 -17.69
N SER A 199 -18.64 -26.01 -17.95
CA SER A 199 -19.09 -24.64 -18.21
C SER A 199 -19.01 -23.73 -16.97
N ASN A 200 -19.29 -24.30 -15.79
CA ASN A 200 -19.55 -23.60 -14.52
C ASN A 200 -18.45 -23.82 -13.47
N ASN A 201 -17.78 -24.98 -13.47
CA ASN A 201 -16.72 -25.37 -12.53
C ASN A 201 -15.35 -24.73 -12.82
N MET A 202 -15.19 -24.05 -13.97
CA MET A 202 -13.97 -23.44 -14.53
C MET A 202 -12.96 -24.38 -15.23
N HIS A 203 -13.30 -25.64 -15.51
CA HIS A 203 -12.40 -26.56 -16.25
C HIS A 203 -12.08 -26.06 -17.67
N ASP A 204 -13.11 -25.74 -18.46
CA ASP A 204 -12.98 -25.33 -19.87
C ASP A 204 -13.19 -23.80 -20.06
N ASN A 205 -13.53 -23.10 -18.99
CA ASN A 205 -13.99 -21.71 -19.01
C ASN A 205 -13.19 -20.83 -18.06
N SER A 206 -12.97 -19.57 -18.45
CA SER A 206 -12.20 -18.61 -17.64
C SER A 206 -12.74 -18.43 -16.21
N VAL A 207 -11.85 -18.14 -15.26
CA VAL A 207 -12.13 -17.74 -13.86
C VAL A 207 -13.33 -16.77 -13.74
N SER A 208 -13.45 -15.78 -14.62
CA SER A 208 -14.56 -14.82 -14.60
C SER A 208 -15.95 -15.44 -14.83
N SER A 209 -16.03 -16.54 -15.58
CA SER A 209 -17.28 -17.26 -15.88
C SER A 209 -17.77 -18.02 -14.66
N GLY A 210 -16.88 -18.76 -13.98
CA GLY A 210 -17.22 -19.44 -12.72
C GLY A 210 -17.46 -18.47 -11.56
N ASP A 211 -16.75 -17.33 -11.50
CA ASP A 211 -17.00 -16.27 -10.51
C ASP A 211 -18.42 -15.69 -10.69
N ALA A 212 -18.85 -15.50 -11.95
CA ALA A 212 -20.21 -15.06 -12.28
C ALA A 212 -21.28 -16.13 -11.92
N TYR A 213 -21.02 -17.41 -12.21
CA TYR A 213 -21.88 -18.53 -11.80
C TYR A 213 -22.06 -18.58 -10.28
N LEU A 214 -20.96 -18.62 -9.53
CA LEU A 214 -20.99 -18.64 -8.06
C LEU A 214 -21.61 -17.36 -7.46
N SER A 215 -21.42 -16.19 -8.08
CA SER A 215 -22.10 -14.95 -7.67
C SER A 215 -23.62 -15.01 -7.76
N THR A 216 -24.16 -15.90 -8.60
CA THR A 216 -25.60 -16.15 -8.73
C THR A 216 -26.07 -17.28 -7.82
N LEU A 217 -25.28 -18.35 -7.68
CA LEU A 217 -25.64 -19.54 -6.91
C LEU A 217 -25.50 -19.36 -5.40
N VAL A 218 -24.36 -18.85 -4.92
CA VAL A 218 -24.04 -18.79 -3.49
C VAL A 218 -25.03 -17.94 -2.69
N PRO A 219 -25.52 -16.76 -3.16
CA PRO A 219 -26.56 -16.02 -2.44
C PRO A 219 -27.87 -16.81 -2.27
N ARG A 220 -28.20 -17.71 -3.21
CA ARG A 220 -29.39 -18.58 -3.15
C ARG A 220 -29.19 -19.75 -2.19
N ILE A 221 -27.98 -20.28 -2.08
CA ILE A 221 -27.60 -21.24 -1.01
C ILE A 221 -27.76 -20.56 0.36
N LEU A 222 -27.17 -19.37 0.54
CA LEU A 222 -27.14 -18.68 1.83
C LEU A 222 -28.51 -18.14 2.28
N SER A 223 -29.44 -17.90 1.36
CA SER A 223 -30.83 -17.51 1.65
C SER A 223 -31.80 -18.70 1.76
N SER A 224 -31.33 -19.93 1.55
CA SER A 224 -32.16 -21.14 1.69
C SER A 224 -32.63 -21.37 3.13
N THR A 225 -33.72 -22.12 3.29
CA THR A 225 -34.23 -22.55 4.60
C THR A 225 -33.16 -23.27 5.42
N THR A 226 -32.29 -24.08 4.78
CA THR A 226 -31.18 -24.75 5.48
C THR A 226 -30.21 -23.73 6.09
N PHE A 227 -29.72 -22.76 5.32
CA PHE A 227 -28.73 -21.79 5.78
C PHE A 227 -29.30 -20.68 6.66
N THR A 228 -30.62 -20.50 6.69
CA THR A 228 -31.30 -19.52 7.55
C THR A 228 -31.87 -20.12 8.84
N THR A 229 -32.05 -21.45 8.92
CA THR A 229 -32.68 -22.12 10.10
C THR A 229 -31.86 -23.22 10.74
N LYS A 230 -30.74 -23.66 10.14
CA LYS A 230 -29.83 -24.69 10.68
C LYS A 230 -28.42 -24.12 10.85
N ARG A 231 -27.58 -24.80 11.64
CA ARG A 231 -26.13 -24.54 11.66
C ARG A 231 -25.51 -25.15 10.40
N ALA A 232 -25.66 -24.46 9.28
CA ALA A 232 -25.15 -24.92 7.99
C ALA A 232 -23.76 -24.34 7.68
N ALA A 233 -22.96 -25.11 6.94
CA ALA A 233 -21.70 -24.67 6.37
C ALA A 233 -21.68 -24.93 4.86
N LEU A 234 -21.10 -24.01 4.10
CA LEU A 234 -20.79 -24.16 2.68
C LEU A 234 -19.27 -24.24 2.55
N PHE A 235 -18.77 -25.25 1.84
CA PHE A 235 -17.37 -25.35 1.43
C PHE A 235 -17.29 -25.20 -0.09
N ILE A 236 -16.47 -24.26 -0.54
CA ILE A 236 -16.11 -24.12 -1.97
C ILE A 236 -14.61 -24.35 -2.05
N VAL A 237 -14.21 -25.30 -2.88
CA VAL A 237 -12.81 -25.73 -3.02
C VAL A 237 -12.55 -26.13 -4.47
N PHE A 238 -11.29 -26.05 -4.91
CA PHE A 238 -10.85 -26.62 -6.19
C PHE A 238 -10.16 -27.96 -5.95
N ASP A 239 -10.32 -28.90 -6.88
CA ASP A 239 -9.67 -30.21 -6.82
C ASP A 239 -8.15 -30.12 -7.03
N GLU A 240 -7.73 -29.28 -7.97
CA GLU A 240 -6.33 -29.02 -8.34
C GLU A 240 -6.16 -27.66 -9.03
N GLY A 241 -4.91 -27.25 -9.19
CA GLY A 241 -4.49 -25.99 -9.78
C GLY A 241 -3.38 -26.15 -10.82
N ASN A 242 -3.19 -25.08 -11.60
CA ASN A 242 -2.11 -25.00 -12.58
C ASN A 242 -0.79 -24.46 -11.98
N ASP A 243 -0.83 -23.91 -10.76
CA ASP A 243 0.25 -23.18 -10.11
C ASP A 243 0.82 -23.98 -8.91
N ASN A 244 1.98 -24.63 -9.12
CA ASN A 244 2.77 -25.17 -8.02
C ASN A 244 3.32 -24.03 -7.14
N CYS A 245 2.67 -23.81 -5.99
CA CYS A 245 3.19 -22.95 -4.94
C CYS A 245 4.35 -23.63 -4.20
N SER A 246 5.01 -22.91 -3.29
CA SER A 246 6.21 -23.39 -2.58
C SER A 246 6.03 -24.65 -1.71
N PHE A 247 4.81 -25.15 -1.54
CA PHE A 247 4.47 -26.30 -0.69
C PHE A 247 3.49 -27.30 -1.34
N GLY A 248 3.22 -27.19 -2.65
CA GLY A 248 2.39 -28.13 -3.40
C GLY A 248 1.56 -27.45 -4.48
N ASP A 249 0.53 -28.13 -4.95
CA ASP A 249 -0.49 -27.55 -5.82
C ASP A 249 -1.50 -26.77 -4.96
N CYS A 250 -1.37 -25.44 -4.90
CA CYS A 250 -2.16 -24.60 -4.01
C CYS A 250 -3.53 -24.28 -4.60
N VAL A 251 -4.61 -24.79 -4.01
CA VAL A 251 -5.99 -24.53 -4.46
C VAL A 251 -6.73 -23.54 -3.56
N TYR A 252 -7.73 -22.85 -4.13
CA TYR A 252 -8.66 -22.05 -3.32
C TYR A 252 -9.54 -22.98 -2.48
N ALA A 253 -9.65 -22.71 -1.17
CA ALA A 253 -10.53 -23.45 -0.26
C ALA A 253 -11.15 -22.50 0.78
N SER A 254 -12.49 -22.42 0.82
CA SER A 254 -13.21 -21.45 1.65
C SER A 254 -14.44 -22.02 2.35
N TRP A 255 -14.55 -21.75 3.66
CA TRP A 255 -15.69 -22.06 4.51
C TRP A 255 -16.59 -20.84 4.67
N ILE A 256 -17.85 -20.97 4.27
CA ILE A 256 -18.84 -19.89 4.10
C ILE A 256 -20.14 -20.27 4.85
N GLY A 257 -20.99 -19.28 5.16
CA GLY A 257 -22.29 -19.51 5.80
C GLY A 257 -22.32 -19.28 7.32
N PRO A 258 -23.43 -19.58 8.01
CA PRO A 258 -23.67 -19.16 9.40
C PRO A 258 -22.81 -19.89 10.44
N ALA A 259 -22.39 -21.13 10.18
CA ALA A 259 -21.50 -21.86 11.10
C ALA A 259 -20.03 -21.39 11.02
N ALA A 260 -19.59 -20.94 9.83
CA ALA A 260 -18.22 -20.52 9.58
C ALA A 260 -17.91 -19.15 10.21
N LYS A 261 -16.69 -19.01 10.77
CA LYS A 261 -16.15 -17.74 11.24
C LYS A 261 -16.11 -16.71 10.12
N LYS A 262 -16.30 -15.44 10.48
CA LYS A 262 -16.24 -14.30 9.56
C LYS A 262 -14.86 -13.66 9.58
N ALA A 263 -14.39 -13.21 8.41
CA ALA A 263 -13.08 -12.61 8.19
C ALA A 263 -11.94 -13.40 8.87
N PHE A 264 -11.95 -14.73 8.71
CA PHE A 264 -10.98 -15.65 9.30
C PHE A 264 -10.06 -16.20 8.20
N THR A 265 -8.76 -16.18 8.44
CA THR A 265 -7.77 -16.72 7.50
C THR A 265 -6.84 -17.64 8.27
N SER A 266 -6.63 -18.85 7.73
CA SER A 266 -5.68 -19.80 8.29
C SER A 266 -4.50 -20.03 7.34
N THR A 267 -3.31 -20.19 7.93
CA THR A 267 -2.06 -20.64 7.30
C THR A 267 -1.68 -22.04 7.75
N THR A 268 -2.57 -22.75 8.45
CA THR A 268 -2.41 -24.17 8.76
C THR A 268 -2.39 -24.96 7.45
N ALA A 269 -1.49 -25.94 7.34
CA ALA A 269 -1.39 -26.79 6.16
C ALA A 269 -2.58 -27.76 6.11
N TYR A 270 -3.28 -27.76 4.97
CA TYR A 270 -4.46 -28.58 4.71
C TYR A 270 -4.39 -29.22 3.32
N ASP A 271 -5.17 -30.28 3.15
CA ASP A 271 -5.29 -31.07 1.92
C ASP A 271 -6.71 -31.68 1.83
N HIS A 272 -7.00 -32.42 0.76
CA HIS A 272 -8.29 -33.11 0.59
C HIS A 272 -8.61 -34.12 1.70
N TYR A 273 -7.59 -34.71 2.32
CA TYR A 273 -7.75 -35.56 3.50
C TYR A 273 -8.16 -34.75 4.75
N SER A 274 -7.69 -33.51 4.87
CA SER A 274 -8.04 -32.57 5.93
C SER A 274 -9.50 -32.13 5.83
N TYR A 275 -10.03 -31.92 4.62
CA TYR A 275 -11.48 -31.75 4.41
C TYR A 275 -12.25 -32.95 4.94
N LEU A 276 -11.92 -34.17 4.49
CA LEU A 276 -12.62 -35.39 4.89
C LEU A 276 -12.57 -35.61 6.41
N HIS A 277 -11.40 -35.46 7.02
CA HIS A 277 -11.24 -35.57 8.48
C HIS A 277 -12.07 -34.51 9.21
N THR A 278 -12.25 -33.31 8.65
CA THR A 278 -13.15 -32.29 9.22
C THR A 278 -14.60 -32.75 9.21
N ILE A 279 -15.08 -33.33 8.10
CA ILE A 279 -16.46 -33.83 8.00
C ILE A 279 -16.69 -34.99 8.99
N LEU A 280 -15.74 -35.93 9.10
CA LEU A 280 -15.83 -37.05 10.02
C LEU A 280 -15.74 -36.60 11.49
N ALA A 281 -14.79 -35.72 11.82
CA ALA A 281 -14.64 -35.16 13.16
C ALA A 281 -15.86 -34.33 13.60
N ASN A 282 -16.51 -33.60 12.67
CA ASN A 282 -17.71 -32.82 12.97
C ASN A 282 -18.80 -33.68 13.65
N TRP A 283 -19.04 -34.89 13.14
CA TRP A 283 -20.02 -35.83 13.70
C TRP A 283 -19.40 -36.94 14.58
N ASN A 284 -18.14 -36.81 14.97
CA ASN A 284 -17.39 -37.81 15.75
C ASN A 284 -17.44 -39.22 15.11
N LEU A 285 -17.26 -39.27 13.80
CA LEU A 285 -17.22 -40.49 12.99
C LEU A 285 -15.79 -41.04 12.92
N PRO A 286 -15.59 -42.37 12.90
CA PRO A 286 -14.27 -42.95 12.68
C PRO A 286 -13.70 -42.56 11.30
N THR A 287 -12.41 -42.26 11.26
CA THR A 287 -11.64 -42.04 10.03
C THR A 287 -11.72 -43.26 9.09
N LEU A 288 -11.43 -43.04 7.81
CA LEU A 288 -11.53 -44.06 6.76
C LEU A 288 -10.21 -44.80 6.55
N THR A 289 -9.07 -44.10 6.60
CA THR A 289 -7.75 -44.64 6.30
C THR A 289 -6.70 -44.13 7.31
N GLY A 290 -5.41 -44.27 6.97
CA GLY A 290 -4.33 -43.60 7.71
C GLY A 290 -4.14 -42.13 7.31
N ASN A 291 -4.52 -41.76 6.08
CA ASN A 291 -4.24 -40.42 5.53
C ASN A 291 -5.14 -39.38 6.19
N ASP A 292 -6.46 -39.58 6.16
CA ASP A 292 -7.43 -38.70 6.84
C ASP A 292 -7.21 -38.69 8.36
N ALA A 293 -6.89 -39.83 8.96
CA ALA A 293 -6.52 -39.91 10.38
C ALA A 293 -5.27 -39.09 10.76
N SER A 294 -4.35 -38.87 9.81
CA SER A 294 -3.14 -38.06 10.01
C SER A 294 -3.31 -36.58 9.62
N ALA A 295 -4.33 -36.27 8.82
CA ALA A 295 -4.58 -34.94 8.28
C ALA A 295 -5.11 -33.97 9.35
N THR A 296 -4.86 -32.67 9.18
CA THR A 296 -5.24 -31.66 10.18
C THR A 296 -6.69 -31.23 9.99
N THR A 297 -7.54 -31.39 11.02
CA THR A 297 -8.93 -30.93 10.89
C THR A 297 -9.04 -29.41 10.75
N MET A 298 -9.89 -28.93 9.84
CA MET A 298 -10.26 -27.52 9.64
C MET A 298 -11.28 -27.02 10.70
N MET A 299 -11.38 -27.67 11.86
CA MET A 299 -12.34 -27.30 12.91
C MET A 299 -12.12 -25.88 13.45
N GLU A 300 -10.94 -25.28 13.26
CA GLU A 300 -10.69 -23.88 13.62
C GLU A 300 -11.46 -22.87 12.77
N PHE A 301 -12.06 -23.26 11.64
CA PHE A 301 -12.94 -22.39 10.85
C PHE A 301 -14.31 -22.16 11.50
N PHE A 302 -14.60 -22.82 12.62
CA PHE A 302 -15.89 -22.79 13.31
C PHE A 302 -15.75 -22.34 14.77
N ALA A 303 -16.83 -21.83 15.36
CA ALA A 303 -16.89 -21.51 16.79
C ALA A 303 -17.43 -22.72 17.58
N PRO A 304 -16.95 -22.99 18.81
CA PRO A 304 -17.43 -24.12 19.62
C PRO A 304 -18.90 -23.95 19.98
N SER A 305 -19.68 -25.02 19.80
CA SER A 305 -21.14 -24.95 19.69
C SER A 305 -21.93 -25.03 21.00
N GLY A 306 -23.00 -24.25 21.07
CA GLY A 306 -24.21 -24.50 21.86
C GLY A 306 -25.45 -24.16 21.02
N PRO A 307 -26.69 -24.37 21.52
CA PRO A 307 -27.87 -23.79 20.87
C PRO A 307 -27.65 -22.28 20.77
N ILE A 308 -27.89 -21.67 19.60
CA ILE A 308 -27.64 -20.24 19.39
C ILE A 308 -28.47 -19.49 20.43
N PRO A 309 -27.84 -18.90 21.47
CA PRO A 309 -28.57 -18.18 22.49
C PRO A 309 -29.33 -17.07 21.79
N LEU A 310 -30.52 -16.71 22.30
CA LEU A 310 -31.09 -15.45 21.85
C LEU A 310 -30.02 -14.37 22.03
N SER A 311 -29.75 -13.66 20.95
CA SER A 311 -28.76 -12.60 20.86
C SER A 311 -29.44 -11.43 20.18
N THR A 312 -29.14 -10.23 20.65
CA THR A 312 -29.65 -9.03 20.01
C THR A 312 -28.57 -7.97 19.99
N SER A 313 -28.67 -7.08 19.02
CA SER A 313 -27.75 -5.98 18.80
C SER A 313 -28.48 -4.89 18.05
N PHE A 314 -28.13 -3.63 18.28
CA PHE A 314 -28.76 -2.54 17.57
C PHE A 314 -27.76 -1.62 16.89
N ILE A 315 -28.28 -0.90 15.89
CA ILE A 315 -27.58 0.20 15.25
C ILE A 315 -28.25 1.50 15.69
N VAL A 316 -27.42 2.47 16.07
CA VAL A 316 -27.78 3.85 16.36
C VAL A 316 -26.95 4.77 15.45
N PRO A 317 -27.49 5.87 14.92
CA PRO A 317 -26.71 6.88 14.20
C PRO A 317 -25.51 7.37 15.01
N THR A 318 -24.38 7.58 14.34
CA THR A 318 -23.19 8.16 14.97
C THR A 318 -23.44 9.63 15.34
N ASN A 319 -23.08 10.01 16.58
CA ASN A 319 -23.18 11.37 17.13
C ASN A 319 -24.62 11.93 17.22
N PRO A 320 -25.51 11.34 18.04
CA PRO A 320 -26.81 11.95 18.33
C PRO A 320 -26.67 13.28 19.05
N ILE A 321 -27.46 14.26 18.62
CA ILE A 321 -27.47 15.63 19.14
C ILE A 321 -28.70 15.79 20.05
N ILE A 322 -28.52 16.51 21.17
CA ILE A 322 -29.60 16.88 22.09
C ILE A 322 -30.81 17.50 21.35
N ASN A 323 -32.02 17.16 21.82
CA ASN A 323 -33.32 17.60 21.30
C ASN A 323 -33.66 17.17 19.85
N LEU A 324 -32.84 16.34 19.18
CA LEU A 324 -33.19 15.73 17.89
C LEU A 324 -33.62 14.25 18.05
N PRO A 325 -34.58 13.75 17.25
CA PRO A 325 -34.96 12.35 17.25
C PRO A 325 -33.85 11.43 16.74
N VAL A 326 -33.53 10.41 17.52
CA VAL A 326 -32.55 9.36 17.22
C VAL A 326 -33.29 8.07 16.93
N ALA A 327 -33.06 7.47 15.77
CA ALA A 327 -33.63 6.17 15.42
C ALA A 327 -32.74 5.01 15.92
N PHE A 328 -33.36 3.98 16.47
CA PHE A 328 -32.71 2.76 16.95
C PHE A 328 -33.32 1.55 16.25
N THR A 329 -32.46 0.73 15.62
CA THR A 329 -32.89 -0.45 14.86
C THR A 329 -32.27 -1.70 15.46
N SER A 330 -33.10 -2.63 15.96
CA SER A 330 -32.64 -3.92 16.51
C SER A 330 -32.43 -4.97 15.42
N THR A 331 -31.43 -5.82 15.63
CA THR A 331 -31.14 -7.04 14.90
C THR A 331 -31.07 -8.19 15.91
N THR A 332 -32.15 -8.98 16.00
CA THR A 332 -32.27 -10.14 16.89
C THR A 332 -32.01 -11.44 16.12
N LEU A 333 -31.14 -12.29 16.65
CA LEU A 333 -30.69 -13.55 16.05
C LEU A 333 -30.64 -14.67 17.11
N GLY A 334 -30.93 -15.91 16.71
CA GLY A 334 -31.05 -17.04 17.63
C GLY A 334 -32.41 -17.07 18.36
N GLY A 335 -32.59 -18.04 19.25
CA GLY A 335 -33.88 -18.29 19.90
C GLY A 335 -35.02 -18.68 18.93
N THR A 336 -36.26 -18.50 19.38
CA THR A 336 -37.49 -18.89 18.64
C THR A 336 -38.33 -17.65 18.28
N ALA A 337 -38.59 -17.41 16.99
CA ALA A 337 -39.46 -16.32 16.55
C ALA A 337 -40.96 -16.59 16.87
N PRO A 338 -41.83 -15.57 17.00
CA PRO A 338 -41.56 -14.13 16.89
C PRO A 338 -40.86 -13.56 18.13
N TYR A 339 -40.07 -12.51 17.92
CA TYR A 339 -39.40 -11.79 19.01
C TYR A 339 -40.25 -10.60 19.48
N SER A 340 -40.13 -10.25 20.76
CA SER A 340 -40.57 -8.97 21.31
C SER A 340 -39.35 -8.17 21.76
N VAL A 341 -39.23 -6.91 21.32
CA VAL A 341 -38.09 -6.04 21.60
C VAL A 341 -38.55 -4.88 22.47
N ALA A 342 -37.88 -4.71 23.61
CA ALA A 342 -38.09 -3.62 24.56
C ALA A 342 -36.80 -2.80 24.72
N TRP A 343 -36.94 -1.50 24.94
CA TRP A 343 -35.83 -0.55 25.01
C TRP A 343 -35.89 0.23 26.32
N ASN A 344 -34.73 0.46 26.92
CA ASN A 344 -34.49 1.45 27.97
C ASN A 344 -33.40 2.40 27.45
N PHE A 345 -33.72 3.68 27.32
CA PHE A 345 -32.80 4.66 26.73
C PHE A 345 -31.78 5.23 27.73
N GLY A 346 -31.82 4.79 29.00
CA GLY A 346 -30.85 5.19 30.03
C GLY A 346 -31.13 6.55 30.69
N ASP A 347 -32.07 7.34 30.16
CA ASP A 347 -32.56 8.61 30.73
C ASP A 347 -33.84 8.45 31.58
N GLY A 348 -34.29 7.21 31.78
CA GLY A 348 -35.54 6.87 32.48
C GLY A 348 -36.73 6.62 31.56
N SER A 349 -36.59 6.83 30.25
CA SER A 349 -37.62 6.51 29.25
C SER A 349 -37.44 5.13 28.61
N THR A 350 -38.52 4.61 28.00
CA THR A 350 -38.58 3.25 27.44
C THR A 350 -39.34 3.22 26.12
N GLY A 351 -39.02 2.24 25.26
CA GLY A 351 -39.69 2.02 23.97
C GLY A 351 -39.91 0.53 23.65
N THR A 352 -40.61 0.23 22.56
CA THR A 352 -40.89 -1.16 22.11
C THR A 352 -40.94 -1.25 20.59
N GLY A 353 -40.53 -2.39 20.04
CA GLY A 353 -40.53 -2.68 18.60
C GLY A 353 -39.13 -2.68 17.98
N ALA A 354 -39.01 -3.26 16.77
CA ALA A 354 -37.70 -3.47 16.14
C ALA A 354 -37.07 -2.20 15.53
N LEU A 355 -37.87 -1.15 15.34
CA LEU A 355 -37.45 0.20 14.99
C LEU A 355 -38.18 1.17 15.93
N VAL A 356 -37.44 2.00 16.65
CA VAL A 356 -37.99 3.00 17.59
C VAL A 356 -37.23 4.31 17.47
N THR A 357 -37.91 5.44 17.70
CA THR A 357 -37.26 6.75 17.80
C THR A 357 -37.33 7.30 19.22
N HIS A 358 -36.26 7.94 19.67
CA HIS A 358 -36.19 8.60 20.98
C HIS A 358 -35.43 9.93 20.90
N THR A 359 -35.78 10.89 21.77
CA THR A 359 -35.19 12.23 21.80
C THR A 359 -34.64 12.53 23.19
N TYR A 360 -33.32 12.69 23.29
CA TYR A 360 -32.64 13.01 24.54
C TYR A 360 -32.69 14.52 24.83
N THR A 361 -33.03 14.88 26.07
CA THR A 361 -33.21 16.28 26.50
C THR A 361 -32.07 16.81 27.37
N THR A 362 -31.05 16.00 27.64
CA THR A 362 -29.84 16.41 28.37
C THR A 362 -28.59 15.82 27.72
N THR A 363 -27.45 16.51 27.83
CA THR A 363 -26.17 16.06 27.28
C THR A 363 -25.44 15.17 28.28
N GLN A 364 -25.48 13.86 28.05
CA GLN A 364 -24.84 12.84 28.86
C GLN A 364 -24.53 11.62 27.98
N THR A 365 -23.66 10.74 28.46
CA THR A 365 -23.56 9.38 27.93
C THR A 365 -24.61 8.50 28.60
N PHE A 366 -25.62 8.10 27.84
CA PHE A 366 -26.65 7.18 28.30
C PHE A 366 -26.30 5.75 27.92
N THR A 367 -26.53 4.80 28.82
CA THR A 367 -26.43 3.37 28.47
C THR A 367 -27.78 2.93 27.90
N VAL A 368 -27.89 2.94 26.57
CA VAL A 368 -29.08 2.44 25.88
C VAL A 368 -29.03 0.93 25.93
N THR A 369 -30.12 0.33 26.42
CA THR A 369 -30.26 -1.11 26.60
C THR A 369 -31.46 -1.62 25.83
N GLU A 370 -31.20 -2.49 24.87
CA GLU A 370 -32.20 -3.24 24.13
C GLU A 370 -32.33 -4.63 24.76
N THR A 371 -33.55 -5.09 25.04
CA THR A 371 -33.83 -6.46 25.45
C THR A 371 -34.80 -7.10 24.46
N ALA A 372 -34.32 -8.08 23.71
CA ALA A 372 -35.16 -8.97 22.91
C ALA A 372 -35.60 -10.18 23.76
N THR A 373 -36.83 -10.63 23.58
CA THR A 373 -37.37 -11.85 24.20
C THR A 373 -37.97 -12.73 23.10
N ASP A 374 -37.64 -14.02 23.11
CA ASP A 374 -38.13 -14.98 22.12
C ASP A 374 -39.48 -15.61 22.52
N SER A 375 -40.09 -16.37 21.61
CA SER A 375 -41.40 -17.03 21.82
C SER A 375 -41.30 -18.40 22.50
N SER A 376 -40.11 -18.83 22.93
CA SER A 376 -39.90 -20.18 23.46
C SER A 376 -40.48 -20.34 24.87
N SER A 377 -40.46 -21.57 25.40
CA SER A 377 -40.97 -21.85 26.75
C SER A 377 -40.02 -22.80 27.49
N PRO A 378 -39.29 -22.32 28.51
CA PRO A 378 -39.24 -20.94 29.01
C PRO A 378 -38.62 -19.98 27.98
N ALA A 379 -39.17 -18.78 27.85
CA ALA A 379 -38.70 -17.76 26.91
C ALA A 379 -37.25 -17.33 27.23
N GLN A 380 -36.44 -17.20 26.19
CA GLN A 380 -35.10 -16.65 26.29
C GLN A 380 -35.14 -15.13 26.20
N THR A 381 -34.26 -14.46 26.93
CA THR A 381 -34.08 -13.01 26.88
C THR A 381 -32.62 -12.68 26.55
N ALA A 382 -32.42 -11.72 25.65
CA ALA A 382 -31.11 -11.28 25.21
C ALA A 382 -31.01 -9.77 25.34
N THR A 383 -29.92 -9.28 25.92
CA THR A 383 -29.73 -7.85 26.16
C THR A 383 -28.50 -7.35 25.42
N SER A 384 -28.69 -6.31 24.61
CA SER A 384 -27.62 -5.49 24.05
C SER A 384 -27.56 -4.18 24.83
N SER A 385 -26.36 -3.67 25.11
CA SER A 385 -26.20 -2.32 25.64
C SER A 385 -25.09 -1.58 24.91
N GLN A 386 -25.35 -0.32 24.55
CA GLN A 386 -24.36 0.58 23.96
C GLN A 386 -24.37 1.93 24.67
N SER A 387 -23.20 2.51 24.86
CA SER A 387 -23.04 3.87 25.38
C SER A 387 -23.32 4.88 24.27
N VAL A 388 -24.41 5.63 24.42
CA VAL A 388 -24.83 6.67 23.49
C VAL A 388 -24.51 8.02 24.10
N SER A 389 -23.39 8.61 23.67
CA SER A 389 -22.98 9.96 24.05
C SER A 389 -23.78 11.00 23.27
N VAL A 390 -24.73 11.65 23.94
CA VAL A 390 -25.52 12.74 23.38
C VAL A 390 -24.72 14.02 23.49
N ALA A 391 -24.26 14.51 22.33
CA ALA A 391 -23.45 15.71 22.23
C ALA A 391 -24.33 16.97 22.20
N VAL A 392 -23.76 18.10 22.66
CA VAL A 392 -24.17 19.40 22.11
C VAL A 392 -23.84 19.42 20.61
N PRO A 393 -24.55 20.20 19.77
CA PRO A 393 -24.09 20.44 18.41
C PRO A 393 -22.65 20.99 18.48
N PRO A 394 -21.75 20.65 17.53
CA PRO A 394 -20.40 21.18 17.53
C PRO A 394 -20.42 22.72 17.53
N PRO A 395 -19.43 23.39 18.15
CA PRO A 395 -19.39 24.85 18.21
C PRO A 395 -19.58 25.45 16.82
N LEU A 396 -20.53 26.38 16.69
CA LEU A 396 -20.65 27.13 15.45
C LEU A 396 -19.35 27.93 15.22
N THR A 397 -18.84 27.86 14.00
CA THR A 397 -17.69 28.64 13.54
C THR A 397 -18.08 29.36 12.27
N THR A 398 -17.51 30.54 12.04
CA THR A 398 -17.79 31.28 10.81
C THR A 398 -16.60 32.12 10.38
N SER A 399 -16.54 32.43 9.10
CA SER A 399 -15.46 33.15 8.45
C SER A 399 -15.95 33.75 7.14
N PHE A 400 -15.30 34.80 6.63
CA PHE A 400 -15.71 35.41 5.37
C PHE A 400 -14.58 35.82 4.45
N THR A 401 -14.91 35.87 3.17
CA THR A 401 -14.08 36.45 2.11
C THR A 401 -14.54 37.85 1.75
N VAL A 402 -13.64 38.66 1.18
CA VAL A 402 -13.86 40.05 0.80
C VAL A 402 -13.36 40.24 -0.62
N SER A 403 -14.19 40.77 -1.52
CA SER A 403 -13.84 41.02 -2.93
C SER A 403 -14.33 42.41 -3.38
N PRO A 404 -13.46 43.25 -3.98
CA PRO A 404 -12.03 43.05 -4.17
C PRO A 404 -11.25 43.10 -2.84
N ALA A 405 -10.09 42.44 -2.79
CA ALA A 405 -9.29 42.33 -1.56
C ALA A 405 -8.68 43.66 -1.09
N ASN A 406 -8.48 44.61 -2.00
CA ASN A 406 -8.03 45.98 -1.73
C ASN A 406 -9.08 46.96 -2.27
N PRO A 407 -10.18 47.20 -1.54
CA PRO A 407 -11.26 48.05 -2.02
C PRO A 407 -10.87 49.53 -2.03
N LEU A 408 -11.39 50.27 -3.02
CA LEU A 408 -11.24 51.71 -3.11
C LEU A 408 -12.48 52.43 -2.59
N VAL A 409 -12.32 53.67 -2.13
CA VAL A 409 -13.45 54.53 -1.74
C VAL A 409 -14.49 54.61 -2.86
N ASN A 410 -15.77 54.53 -2.50
CA ASN A 410 -16.94 54.52 -3.37
C ASN A 410 -17.03 53.32 -4.35
N THR A 411 -16.24 52.25 -4.14
CA THR A 411 -16.42 50.97 -4.88
C THR A 411 -17.24 49.96 -4.07
N GLN A 412 -18.05 49.16 -4.76
CA GLN A 412 -18.84 48.10 -4.15
C GLN A 412 -17.93 46.93 -3.73
N VAL A 413 -18.06 46.51 -2.48
CA VAL A 413 -17.30 45.42 -1.86
C VAL A 413 -18.25 44.29 -1.50
N THR A 414 -18.00 43.09 -2.00
CA THR A 414 -18.78 41.88 -1.71
C THR A 414 -18.14 41.12 -0.55
N PHE A 415 -18.98 40.76 0.42
CA PHE A 415 -18.66 39.94 1.57
C PHE A 415 -19.42 38.64 1.47
N THR A 416 -18.73 37.50 1.61
CA THR A 416 -19.36 36.17 1.53
C THR A 416 -18.92 35.33 2.71
N ALA A 417 -19.89 34.93 3.53
CA ALA A 417 -19.71 34.12 4.72
C ALA A 417 -19.66 32.62 4.41
N THR A 418 -18.91 31.91 5.25
CA THR A 418 -18.72 30.47 5.26
C THR A 418 -18.84 30.01 6.70
N SER A 419 -20.03 29.52 7.07
CA SER A 419 -20.36 29.03 8.41
C SER A 419 -20.34 27.50 8.46
N ALA A 420 -19.75 26.93 9.51
CA ALA A 420 -19.60 25.50 9.72
C ALA A 420 -19.68 25.13 11.21
N GLY A 421 -20.16 23.92 11.52
CA GLY A 421 -20.60 23.56 12.88
C GLY A 421 -22.01 24.07 13.17
N GLY A 422 -22.51 23.82 14.38
CA GLY A 422 -23.90 24.10 14.74
C GLY A 422 -24.95 23.30 13.95
N THR A 423 -26.20 23.76 14.00
CA THR A 423 -27.35 23.16 13.29
C THR A 423 -27.84 24.08 12.18
N GLY A 424 -27.85 23.61 10.92
CA GLY A 424 -28.40 24.38 9.80
C GLY A 424 -29.94 24.48 9.83
N PRO A 425 -30.57 25.45 9.15
CA PRO A 425 -29.97 26.53 8.36
C PRO A 425 -29.40 27.65 9.23
N TYR A 426 -28.35 28.32 8.74
CA TYR A 426 -27.75 29.47 9.42
C TYR A 426 -28.38 30.79 8.98
N THR A 427 -28.47 31.74 9.90
CA THR A 427 -28.74 33.16 9.61
C THR A 427 -27.45 33.96 9.81
N VAL A 428 -27.16 34.91 8.92
CA VAL A 428 -25.91 35.69 8.96
C VAL A 428 -26.24 37.18 8.99
N ALA A 429 -25.68 37.88 9.98
CA ALA A 429 -25.75 39.33 10.14
C ALA A 429 -24.35 39.96 10.05
N TRP A 430 -24.28 41.21 9.60
CA TRP A 430 -23.03 41.92 9.33
C TRP A 430 -23.06 43.31 9.93
N THR A 431 -21.91 43.76 10.45
CA THR A 431 -21.63 45.17 10.77
C THR A 431 -20.35 45.58 10.05
N PHE A 432 -20.38 46.64 9.24
CA PHE A 432 -19.26 46.99 8.36
C PHE A 432 -18.21 47.91 9.01
N GLY A 433 -18.39 48.28 10.28
CA GLY A 433 -17.44 49.11 11.03
C GLY A 433 -17.55 50.62 10.76
N ASP A 434 -18.43 51.06 9.87
CA ASP A 434 -18.77 52.47 9.59
C ASP A 434 -20.15 52.89 10.15
N GLY A 435 -20.78 52.01 10.93
CA GLY A 435 -22.13 52.18 11.48
C GLY A 435 -23.24 51.55 10.65
N SER A 436 -22.95 51.02 9.46
CA SER A 436 -23.92 50.30 8.64
C SER A 436 -23.93 48.78 8.90
N THR A 437 -25.04 48.13 8.52
CA THR A 437 -25.32 46.72 8.80
C THR A 437 -25.91 46.00 7.58
N GLY A 438 -25.71 44.68 7.50
CA GLY A 438 -26.25 43.82 6.43
C GLY A 438 -26.72 42.45 6.93
N THR A 439 -27.37 41.68 6.06
CA THR A 439 -27.83 40.31 6.36
C THR A 439 -27.75 39.40 5.13
N GLY A 440 -27.57 38.10 5.34
CA GLY A 440 -27.49 37.08 4.29
C GLY A 440 -26.09 36.48 4.16
N SER A 441 -25.99 35.29 3.53
CA SER A 441 -24.71 34.57 3.34
C SER A 441 -23.75 35.28 2.38
N SER A 442 -24.26 36.15 1.51
CA SER A 442 -23.46 37.10 0.74
C SER A 442 -24.15 38.46 0.74
N VAL A 443 -23.39 39.52 0.94
CA VAL A 443 -23.87 40.90 1.03
C VAL A 443 -22.86 41.85 0.40
N THR A 444 -23.31 42.99 -0.12
CA THR A 444 -22.44 44.02 -0.69
C THR A 444 -22.55 45.32 0.07
N HIS A 445 -21.43 46.01 0.27
CA HIS A 445 -21.36 47.32 0.93
C HIS A 445 -20.38 48.27 0.22
N THR A 446 -20.57 49.58 0.37
CA THR A 446 -19.75 50.61 -0.28
C THR A 446 -19.26 51.63 0.75
N TYR A 447 -17.94 51.70 0.93
CA TYR A 447 -17.30 52.61 1.89
C TYR A 447 -17.01 53.99 1.30
N THR A 448 -17.34 55.05 2.03
CA THR A 448 -17.22 56.45 1.56
C THR A 448 -15.97 57.19 2.07
N ALA A 449 -15.17 56.57 2.94
CA ALA A 449 -13.93 57.13 3.49
C ALA A 449 -12.76 56.14 3.37
N ALA A 450 -11.54 56.67 3.20
CA ALA A 450 -10.32 55.86 3.14
C ALA A 450 -9.75 55.64 4.55
N GLN A 451 -10.02 54.47 5.14
CA GLN A 451 -9.52 54.04 6.44
C GLN A 451 -9.62 52.51 6.56
N ALA A 452 -9.09 51.97 7.65
CA ALA A 452 -9.37 50.59 8.06
C ALA A 452 -10.73 50.51 8.76
N PHE A 453 -11.61 49.64 8.28
CA PHE A 453 -12.89 49.32 8.91
C PHE A 453 -12.87 47.88 9.45
N THR A 454 -13.30 47.69 10.69
CA THR A 454 -13.47 46.35 11.26
C THR A 454 -14.83 45.80 10.86
N VAL A 455 -14.85 44.96 9.83
CA VAL A 455 -16.04 44.22 9.41
C VAL A 455 -16.22 43.03 10.33
N THR A 456 -17.40 42.89 10.92
CA THR A 456 -17.78 41.75 11.75
C THR A 456 -18.99 41.05 11.17
N GLU A 457 -18.86 39.75 10.99
CA GLU A 457 -19.90 38.80 10.63
C GLU A 457 -20.38 38.09 11.90
N THR A 458 -21.68 37.84 12.01
CA THR A 458 -22.27 37.01 13.06
C THR A 458 -23.18 35.97 12.42
N ALA A 459 -22.76 34.70 12.43
CA ALA A 459 -23.60 33.57 12.10
C ALA A 459 -24.39 33.12 13.34
N THR A 460 -25.65 32.75 13.15
CA THR A 460 -26.52 32.15 14.18
C THR A 460 -27.13 30.88 13.61
N ASP A 461 -27.02 29.77 14.34
CA ASP A 461 -27.56 28.47 13.93
C ASP A 461 -29.05 28.31 14.29
N SER A 462 -29.68 27.22 13.83
CA SER A 462 -31.11 26.94 14.04
C SER A 462 -31.41 26.20 15.36
N SER A 463 -30.40 25.96 16.19
CA SER A 463 -30.54 25.13 17.38
C SER A 463 -31.29 25.84 18.52
N THR A 464 -31.60 25.11 19.60
CA THR A 464 -32.27 25.67 20.78
C THR A 464 -31.60 25.15 22.06
N PRO A 465 -30.88 26.01 22.81
CA PRO A 465 -30.56 27.42 22.53
C PRO A 465 -29.69 27.60 21.29
N ALA A 466 -29.96 28.61 20.48
CA ALA A 466 -29.21 28.88 19.25
C ALA A 466 -27.76 29.28 19.56
N GLN A 467 -26.81 28.74 18.80
CA GLN A 467 -25.41 29.12 18.88
C GLN A 467 -25.15 30.32 17.98
N THR A 468 -24.28 31.22 18.43
CA THR A 468 -23.75 32.33 17.63
C THR A 468 -22.25 32.21 17.49
N ALA A 469 -21.73 32.60 16.33
CA ALA A 469 -20.31 32.65 16.03
C ALA A 469 -19.99 33.96 15.33
N THR A 470 -18.92 34.62 15.75
CA THR A 470 -18.48 35.89 15.18
C THR A 470 -17.13 35.75 14.48
N SER A 471 -16.99 36.40 13.33
CA SER A 471 -15.72 36.55 12.62
C SER A 471 -15.49 38.03 12.34
N SER A 472 -14.29 38.54 12.62
CA SER A 472 -13.94 39.94 12.38
C SER A 472 -12.70 40.06 11.53
N LYS A 473 -12.72 40.94 10.52
CA LYS A 473 -11.58 41.23 9.65
C LYS A 473 -11.47 42.74 9.42
N SER A 474 -10.26 43.27 9.57
CA SER A 474 -9.95 44.64 9.15
C SER A 474 -9.90 44.71 7.62
N VAL A 475 -10.70 45.60 7.04
CA VAL A 475 -10.72 45.93 5.61
C VAL A 475 -10.18 47.34 5.44
N THR A 476 -8.99 47.46 4.88
CA THR A 476 -8.39 48.76 4.57
C THR A 476 -8.93 49.26 3.24
N VAL A 477 -9.72 50.32 3.28
CA VAL A 477 -10.23 51.02 2.10
C VAL A 477 -9.25 52.14 1.77
N SER A 478 -8.71 52.15 0.56
CA SER A 478 -7.71 53.12 0.11
C SER A 478 -8.32 54.16 -0.82
N THR A 479 -7.74 55.37 -0.86
CA THR A 479 -7.97 56.29 -1.98
C THR A 479 -7.32 55.74 -3.25
N THR A 480 -7.89 56.03 -4.41
CA THR A 480 -7.25 55.78 -5.71
C THR A 480 -5.86 56.44 -5.74
N PRO A 481 -4.79 55.74 -6.19
CA PRO A 481 -3.46 56.34 -6.32
C PRO A 481 -3.49 57.58 -7.22
N PRO A 482 -2.60 58.58 -7.00
CA PRO A 482 -2.56 59.78 -7.83
C PRO A 482 -2.21 59.44 -9.29
N LEU A 483 -2.77 60.19 -10.23
CA LEU A 483 -2.53 59.99 -11.66
C LEU A 483 -1.06 60.31 -12.03
N THR A 484 -0.40 59.34 -12.65
CA THR A 484 0.99 59.41 -13.15
C THR A 484 1.05 59.04 -14.63
N THR A 485 2.02 59.58 -15.35
CA THR A 485 2.17 59.30 -16.78
C THR A 485 3.62 59.42 -17.24
N SER A 486 3.94 58.76 -18.35
CA SER A 486 5.26 58.70 -18.99
C SER A 486 5.09 58.29 -20.44
N PHE A 487 6.12 58.43 -21.29
CA PHE A 487 6.03 57.96 -22.67
C PHE A 487 7.35 57.48 -23.28
N THR A 488 7.23 56.68 -24.34
CA THR A 488 8.33 56.25 -25.21
C THR A 488 8.16 56.84 -26.63
N VAL A 489 9.26 56.96 -27.35
CA VAL A 489 9.31 57.41 -28.76
C VAL A 489 10.14 56.43 -29.58
N ILE A 490 9.63 56.03 -30.74
CA ILE A 490 10.26 55.06 -31.66
C ILE A 490 10.29 55.62 -33.09
N PRO A 491 11.45 55.72 -33.76
CA PRO A 491 12.80 55.52 -33.21
C PRO A 491 13.14 56.57 -32.14
N SER A 492 14.06 56.25 -31.23
CA SER A 492 14.48 57.14 -30.13
C SER A 492 15.21 58.41 -30.58
N SER A 493 15.77 58.38 -31.80
CA SER A 493 16.39 59.52 -32.48
C SER A 493 15.80 59.64 -33.89
N PRO A 494 14.61 60.24 -34.06
CA PRO A 494 13.95 60.32 -35.35
C PRO A 494 14.66 61.26 -36.33
N VAL A 495 14.53 60.97 -37.62
CA VAL A 495 15.16 61.74 -38.69
C VAL A 495 14.13 62.71 -39.29
N VAL A 496 14.58 63.87 -39.76
CA VAL A 496 13.73 64.85 -40.46
C VAL A 496 12.91 64.18 -41.56
N ASN A 497 11.62 64.50 -41.60
CA ASN A 497 10.61 63.96 -42.52
C ASN A 497 10.33 62.45 -42.39
N THR A 498 10.80 61.78 -41.31
CA THR A 498 10.41 60.40 -40.97
C THR A 498 9.42 60.36 -39.80
N PRO A 499 8.40 59.47 -39.79
CA PRO A 499 7.48 59.35 -38.67
C PRO A 499 8.14 58.76 -37.42
N ALA A 500 7.95 59.42 -36.29
CA ALA A 500 8.25 58.90 -34.96
C ALA A 500 6.93 58.56 -34.24
N THR A 501 6.84 57.37 -33.65
CA THR A 501 5.65 56.92 -32.93
C THR A 501 5.84 57.16 -31.43
N PHE A 502 4.93 57.95 -30.85
CA PHE A 502 4.87 58.27 -29.43
C PHE A 502 3.82 57.37 -28.75
N THR A 503 4.17 56.74 -27.63
CA THR A 503 3.24 55.90 -26.84
C THR A 503 3.27 56.27 -25.38
N ALA A 504 2.11 56.63 -24.84
CA ALA A 504 1.90 56.97 -23.43
C ALA A 504 1.70 55.72 -22.56
N SER A 505 2.21 55.82 -21.34
CA SER A 505 2.13 54.84 -20.26
C SER A 505 1.60 55.54 -19.01
N THR A 506 0.28 55.59 -18.91
CA THR A 506 -0.48 56.28 -17.85
C THR A 506 -1.00 55.30 -16.81
N SER A 507 -0.86 55.62 -15.52
CA SER A 507 -1.33 54.77 -14.41
C SER A 507 -1.71 55.57 -13.16
N GLY A 508 -2.56 55.01 -12.30
CA GLY A 508 -3.22 55.78 -11.23
C GLY A 508 -4.42 56.59 -11.74
N GLY A 509 -5.11 57.29 -10.86
CA GLY A 509 -6.39 57.95 -11.18
C GLY A 509 -7.49 56.96 -11.60
N THR A 510 -8.56 57.49 -12.20
CA THR A 510 -9.74 56.72 -12.65
C THR A 510 -9.79 56.62 -14.17
N GLY A 511 -9.79 55.42 -14.75
CA GLY A 511 -9.96 55.23 -16.20
C GLY A 511 -11.39 55.52 -16.68
N PRO A 512 -11.63 55.75 -17.99
CA PRO A 512 -10.64 55.85 -19.07
C PRO A 512 -9.87 57.17 -19.07
N TYR A 513 -8.61 57.13 -19.50
CA TYR A 513 -7.76 58.32 -19.58
C TYR A 513 -7.95 59.07 -20.90
N THR A 514 -7.88 60.40 -20.86
CA THR A 514 -7.76 61.26 -22.05
C THR A 514 -6.30 61.69 -22.18
N ILE A 515 -5.64 61.26 -23.25
CA ILE A 515 -4.23 61.59 -23.54
C ILE A 515 -4.15 62.63 -24.66
N SER A 516 -3.39 63.69 -24.42
CA SER A 516 -3.09 64.75 -25.39
C SER A 516 -1.59 65.06 -25.42
N TRP A 517 -1.08 65.42 -26.59
CA TRP A 517 0.34 65.62 -26.85
C TRP A 517 0.60 67.02 -27.41
N SER A 518 1.72 67.61 -27.01
CA SER A 518 2.37 68.73 -27.70
C SER A 518 3.77 68.28 -28.09
N PHE A 519 4.09 68.28 -29.38
CA PHE A 519 5.36 67.72 -29.86
C PHE A 519 6.53 68.73 -29.81
N GLY A 520 6.30 69.94 -29.30
CA GLY A 520 7.33 70.97 -29.13
C GLY A 520 7.68 71.76 -30.39
N ASP A 521 7.15 71.38 -31.56
CA ASP A 521 7.29 72.10 -32.85
C ASP A 521 6.09 73.00 -33.20
N GLY A 522 5.12 73.09 -32.29
CA GLY A 522 3.85 73.80 -32.47
C GLY A 522 2.68 72.90 -32.89
N SER A 523 2.93 71.63 -33.22
CA SER A 523 1.88 70.64 -33.47
C SER A 523 1.43 69.88 -32.21
N THR A 524 0.25 69.29 -32.29
CA THR A 524 -0.40 68.55 -31.19
C THR A 524 -1.00 67.24 -31.67
N GLY A 525 -1.12 66.28 -30.75
CA GLY A 525 -1.69 64.95 -31.00
C GLY A 525 -2.65 64.52 -29.90
N SER A 526 -3.33 63.39 -30.08
CA SER A 526 -4.21 62.78 -29.08
C SER A 526 -4.25 61.26 -29.21
N GLY A 527 -4.70 60.59 -28.14
CA GLY A 527 -4.72 59.13 -28.04
C GLY A 527 -3.47 58.55 -27.37
N THR A 528 -3.53 57.28 -26.97
CA THR A 528 -2.45 56.59 -26.24
C THR A 528 -1.21 56.35 -27.10
N THR A 529 -1.38 56.14 -28.41
CA THR A 529 -0.29 56.03 -29.39
C THR A 529 -0.56 56.99 -30.54
N THR A 530 0.42 57.79 -30.91
CA THR A 530 0.27 58.81 -31.96
C THR A 530 1.57 58.96 -32.77
N PRO A 531 1.52 58.89 -34.12
CA PRO A 531 2.68 59.16 -34.96
C PRO A 531 2.82 60.67 -35.21
N HIS A 532 4.05 61.17 -35.20
CA HIS A 532 4.38 62.55 -35.56
C HIS A 532 5.67 62.64 -36.39
N THR A 533 5.75 63.60 -37.30
CA THR A 533 6.86 63.77 -38.23
C THR A 533 7.43 65.18 -38.13
N TYR A 534 8.71 65.29 -37.75
CA TYR A 534 9.39 66.58 -37.60
C TYR A 534 10.01 67.07 -38.91
N ALA A 535 9.75 68.33 -39.26
CA ALA A 535 10.25 68.95 -40.49
C ALA A 535 11.64 69.62 -40.37
N ALA A 536 12.20 69.71 -39.16
CA ALA A 536 13.48 70.38 -38.90
C ALA A 536 14.35 69.57 -37.93
N ALA A 537 15.67 69.57 -38.16
CA ALA A 537 16.64 68.87 -37.32
C ALA A 537 17.04 69.74 -36.12
N GLN A 538 16.39 69.52 -34.99
CA GLN A 538 16.66 70.18 -33.71
C GLN A 538 16.09 69.34 -32.56
N SER A 539 16.32 69.75 -31.32
CA SER A 539 15.69 69.14 -30.16
C SER A 539 14.33 69.79 -29.86
N PHE A 540 13.29 68.98 -29.72
CA PHE A 540 11.94 69.39 -29.37
C PHE A 540 11.56 68.85 -27.99
N THR A 541 10.91 69.67 -27.17
CA THR A 541 10.37 69.22 -25.87
C THR A 541 8.96 68.68 -26.09
N VAL A 542 8.83 67.37 -26.07
CA VAL A 542 7.54 66.69 -26.19
C VAL A 542 6.89 66.63 -24.81
N THR A 543 5.65 67.12 -24.74
CA THR A 543 4.82 67.10 -23.53
C THR A 543 3.63 66.18 -23.76
N GLU A 544 3.52 65.14 -22.96
CA GLU A 544 2.36 64.27 -22.85
C GLU A 544 1.53 64.72 -21.64
N THR A 545 0.21 64.81 -21.80
CA THR A 545 -0.73 65.20 -20.76
C THR A 545 -1.83 64.17 -20.66
N ALA A 546 -1.89 63.50 -19.53
CA ALA A 546 -2.93 62.55 -19.17
C ALA A 546 -3.95 63.21 -18.25
N ARG A 547 -5.23 62.97 -18.53
CA ARG A 547 -6.35 63.28 -17.63
C ARG A 547 -7.12 62.02 -17.32
N ASP A 548 -7.56 61.88 -16.08
CA ASP A 548 -8.43 60.76 -15.69
C ASP A 548 -9.92 61.14 -15.84
N SER A 549 -10.79 60.16 -15.62
CA SER A 549 -12.25 60.31 -15.71
C SER A 549 -12.90 60.80 -14.42
N SER A 550 -12.13 61.07 -13.36
CA SER A 550 -12.69 61.39 -12.04
C SER A 550 -13.37 62.76 -12.03
N THR A 551 -14.17 63.02 -10.99
CA THR A 551 -14.81 64.33 -10.78
C THR A 551 -14.53 64.82 -9.36
N PRO A 552 -13.69 65.85 -9.16
CA PRO A 552 -12.91 66.58 -10.17
C PRO A 552 -11.83 65.72 -10.85
N GLN A 553 -11.50 66.01 -12.11
CA GLN A 553 -10.50 65.26 -12.88
C GLN A 553 -9.09 65.50 -12.35
N GLN A 554 -8.31 64.43 -12.20
CA GLN A 554 -6.86 64.55 -12.07
C GLN A 554 -6.23 64.83 -13.44
N THR A 555 -5.17 65.63 -13.44
CA THR A 555 -4.37 65.91 -14.65
C THR A 555 -2.91 65.82 -14.26
N THR A 556 -2.11 65.14 -15.08
CA THR A 556 -0.67 64.95 -14.88
C THR A 556 0.04 65.09 -16.21
N VAL A 557 1.35 65.36 -16.17
CA VAL A 557 2.15 65.63 -17.37
C VAL A 557 3.49 64.90 -17.31
N SER A 558 3.96 64.45 -18.48
CA SER A 558 5.32 63.96 -18.68
C SER A 558 5.98 64.76 -19.80
N THR A 559 7.26 65.11 -19.61
CA THR A 559 8.04 65.84 -20.61
C THR A 559 9.33 65.10 -20.92
N ASN A 560 9.67 64.98 -22.21
CA ASN A 560 10.95 64.43 -22.65
C ASN A 560 11.46 65.20 -23.87
N THR A 561 12.78 65.28 -24.03
CA THR A 561 13.41 65.98 -25.15
C THR A 561 13.73 64.99 -26.27
N VAL A 562 13.16 65.19 -27.45
CA VAL A 562 13.40 64.38 -28.65
C VAL A 562 14.31 65.16 -29.60
N THR A 563 15.50 64.63 -29.87
CA THR A 563 16.45 65.23 -30.81
C THR A 563 16.26 64.64 -32.20
N VAL A 564 15.90 65.50 -33.15
CA VAL A 564 15.68 65.13 -34.55
C VAL A 564 16.95 65.41 -35.36
N SER A 565 17.42 64.43 -36.12
CA SER A 565 18.63 64.53 -36.95
C SER A 565 18.31 64.72 -38.43
N THR A 566 19.24 65.31 -39.21
CA THR A 566 19.11 65.35 -40.68
C THR A 566 19.45 63.99 -41.28
N LEU A 567 18.72 63.59 -42.33
CA LEU A 567 19.08 62.43 -43.15
C LEU A 567 20.43 62.70 -43.83
N GLN A 568 21.48 61.97 -43.47
CA GLN A 568 22.77 62.04 -44.15
C GLN A 568 22.71 61.25 -45.47
N THR A 569 22.74 61.96 -46.60
CA THR A 569 22.94 61.37 -47.93
C THR A 569 24.40 61.50 -48.35
N GLY A 570 25.03 60.37 -48.67
CA GLY A 570 26.40 60.29 -49.22
C GLY A 570 27.50 60.25 -48.16
N ASN A 571 28.13 59.09 -47.98
CA ASN A 571 29.26 58.94 -47.05
C ASN A 571 30.33 57.94 -47.52
N PHE A 572 30.48 57.70 -48.83
CA PHE A 572 31.52 56.83 -49.38
C PHE A 572 32.60 57.51 -50.24
N GLY A 573 32.60 58.84 -50.41
CA GLY A 573 33.74 59.57 -50.98
C GLY A 573 34.17 59.08 -52.38
N SER A 574 35.41 58.59 -52.50
CA SER A 574 35.90 57.80 -53.66
C SER A 574 36.78 56.65 -53.15
N CYS A 575 37.02 55.60 -53.96
CA CYS A 575 37.73 54.39 -53.50
C CYS A 575 39.15 54.62 -52.93
N ALA A 576 39.80 55.75 -53.24
CA ALA A 576 41.10 56.12 -52.68
C ALA A 576 41.01 56.90 -51.34
N SER A 577 39.80 57.17 -50.85
CA SER A 577 39.53 58.07 -49.73
C SER A 577 38.21 57.75 -49.00
N LEU A 578 37.88 56.45 -48.85
CA LEU A 578 36.71 56.04 -48.07
C LEU A 578 36.87 56.49 -46.59
N PRO A 579 35.83 57.06 -45.96
CA PRO A 579 35.94 57.52 -44.58
C PRO A 579 36.10 56.37 -43.59
N GLN A 580 36.64 56.66 -42.41
CA GLN A 580 36.85 55.69 -41.32
C GLN A 580 37.67 54.41 -41.65
N GLY A 581 38.56 54.45 -42.65
CA GLY A 581 39.52 53.35 -42.89
C GLY A 581 38.94 52.11 -43.58
N TRP A 582 37.87 52.27 -44.36
CA TRP A 582 37.47 51.29 -45.37
C TRP A 582 38.40 51.36 -46.60
N ASN A 583 38.51 50.27 -47.34
CA ASN A 583 39.16 50.20 -48.66
C ASN A 583 38.23 49.45 -49.63
N CYS A 584 38.10 49.92 -50.87
CA CYS A 584 37.43 49.12 -51.92
C CYS A 584 38.20 47.81 -52.10
N GLY A 585 37.49 46.69 -52.04
CA GLY A 585 38.03 45.34 -51.86
C GLY A 585 38.39 44.63 -53.16
N ASN A 586 38.84 43.38 -52.98
CA ASN A 586 39.26 42.50 -54.07
C ASN A 586 38.09 42.20 -55.04
N THR A 587 38.38 42.23 -56.34
CA THR A 587 37.52 41.65 -57.38
C THR A 587 38.19 40.40 -57.96
N ASN A 588 37.48 39.27 -58.01
CA ASN A 588 38.07 38.00 -58.44
C ASN A 588 38.12 37.84 -59.98
N GLY A 589 38.87 38.72 -60.66
CA GLY A 589 39.45 38.49 -61.98
C GLY A 589 38.54 38.40 -63.23
N LEU A 590 37.21 38.37 -63.11
CA LEU A 590 36.31 38.36 -64.28
C LEU A 590 36.19 39.73 -64.94
N THR A 591 36.31 39.79 -66.27
CA THR A 591 36.13 41.01 -67.05
C THR A 591 34.67 41.48 -67.03
N GLY A 592 34.37 42.44 -66.16
CA GLY A 592 33.05 43.06 -66.03
C GLY A 592 32.62 43.33 -64.59
N SER A 593 33.26 42.71 -63.60
CA SER A 593 33.01 42.99 -62.18
C SER A 593 33.83 44.19 -61.69
N SER A 594 33.23 45.07 -60.90
CA SER A 594 33.88 46.26 -60.33
C SER A 594 33.29 46.67 -58.96
N VAL A 595 34.06 47.46 -58.23
CA VAL A 595 33.65 48.11 -56.98
C VAL A 595 33.97 49.59 -57.11
N ASP A 596 32.95 50.42 -57.28
CA ASP A 596 33.07 51.82 -57.66
C ASP A 596 32.24 52.72 -56.74
N ILE A 597 32.64 53.97 -56.53
CA ILE A 597 31.78 54.96 -55.86
C ILE A 597 31.15 55.87 -56.91
N VAL A 598 29.82 55.82 -57.03
CA VAL A 598 29.05 56.64 -57.98
C VAL A 598 28.12 57.56 -57.20
N SER A 599 28.24 58.87 -57.44
CA SER A 599 27.41 59.91 -56.78
C SER A 599 27.40 59.84 -55.24
N GLY A 600 28.47 59.33 -54.61
CA GLY A 600 28.62 59.21 -53.15
C GLY A 600 28.03 57.92 -52.53
N VAL A 601 27.53 57.00 -53.37
CA VAL A 601 27.03 55.67 -53.03
C VAL A 601 28.06 54.62 -53.48
N LEU A 602 28.34 53.63 -52.64
CA LEU A 602 29.21 52.50 -52.99
C LEU A 602 28.43 51.53 -53.87
N GLN A 603 28.94 51.21 -55.05
CA GLN A 603 28.34 50.26 -55.98
C GLN A 603 29.23 49.03 -56.10
N THR A 604 28.68 47.85 -55.82
CA THR A 604 29.32 46.56 -56.13
C THR A 604 28.62 45.98 -57.36
N ARG A 605 29.39 45.74 -58.42
CA ARG A 605 28.91 45.19 -59.69
C ARG A 605 29.64 43.89 -59.95
N GLU A 606 28.90 42.83 -60.20
CA GLU A 606 29.46 41.51 -60.48
C GLU A 606 28.87 40.96 -61.78
N SER A 607 29.72 40.49 -62.68
CA SER A 607 29.31 39.99 -64.00
C SER A 607 29.94 38.62 -64.24
N ASN A 608 29.10 37.58 -64.29
CA ASN A 608 29.54 36.18 -64.29
C ASN A 608 28.73 35.26 -65.23
N PRO A 609 28.60 35.58 -66.54
CA PRO A 609 27.72 34.88 -67.47
C PRO A 609 28.15 33.43 -67.73
N GLY A 610 27.74 32.52 -66.85
CA GLY A 610 27.97 31.09 -66.93
C GLY A 610 29.39 30.63 -66.54
N VAL A 611 30.15 31.41 -65.77
CA VAL A 611 31.50 31.01 -65.31
C VAL A 611 31.45 30.54 -63.84
N GLY A 612 32.36 29.63 -63.50
CA GLY A 612 32.43 29.00 -62.18
C GLY A 612 31.67 27.68 -62.05
N SER A 613 31.97 26.98 -60.97
CA SER A 613 31.23 25.81 -60.48
C SER A 613 30.76 26.08 -59.06
N ASP A 614 29.89 25.24 -58.52
CA ASP A 614 29.33 25.34 -57.17
C ASP A 614 30.38 25.42 -56.04
N ASN A 615 31.65 25.12 -56.36
CA ASN A 615 32.82 25.17 -55.47
C ASN A 615 33.76 26.37 -55.77
N SER A 616 33.34 27.39 -56.50
CA SER A 616 34.20 28.55 -56.83
C SER A 616 33.40 29.83 -57.00
N TYR A 617 33.33 30.63 -55.93
CA TYR A 617 32.64 31.92 -55.90
C TYR A 617 33.52 33.03 -56.46
N TYR A 618 32.87 33.93 -57.19
CA TYR A 618 33.38 35.25 -57.54
C TYR A 618 32.75 36.26 -56.60
N TYR A 619 33.36 37.45 -56.46
CA TYR A 619 32.90 38.46 -55.52
C TYR A 619 33.37 39.87 -55.89
N SER A 620 32.66 40.86 -55.36
CA SER A 620 32.95 42.30 -55.48
C SER A 620 32.58 42.99 -54.17
N THR A 621 33.60 43.37 -53.38
CA THR A 621 33.41 43.73 -51.96
C THR A 621 34.13 45.01 -51.55
N THR A 622 33.87 45.50 -50.34
CA THR A 622 34.57 46.61 -49.68
C THR A 622 34.87 46.20 -48.24
N GLN A 623 36.09 46.49 -47.78
CA GLN A 623 36.71 45.85 -46.62
C GLN A 623 37.27 46.88 -45.64
N LYS A 624 37.18 46.62 -44.33
CA LYS A 624 37.74 47.45 -43.25
C LYS A 624 38.33 46.59 -42.15
N GLY A 625 39.50 46.99 -41.64
CA GLY A 625 40.26 46.21 -40.66
C GLY A 625 41.34 45.35 -41.31
N THR A 626 41.81 44.31 -40.61
CA THR A 626 42.86 43.40 -41.09
C THR A 626 42.31 42.00 -41.24
N PHE A 627 42.37 41.45 -42.45
CA PHE A 627 41.77 40.15 -42.80
C PHE A 627 42.80 39.02 -42.69
N PRO A 628 42.48 37.91 -42.01
CA PRO A 628 43.43 36.83 -41.74
C PRO A 628 43.44 35.75 -42.83
N TRP A 629 43.58 36.15 -44.10
CA TRP A 629 43.65 35.22 -45.22
C TRP A 629 44.89 34.29 -45.14
N ASP A 630 44.74 33.07 -45.65
CA ASP A 630 45.59 31.88 -45.38
C ASP A 630 47.13 32.14 -45.36
N PRO A 631 47.86 31.76 -44.28
CA PRO A 631 47.34 31.21 -43.02
C PRO A 631 46.91 32.30 -42.03
N CYS A 632 45.85 31.99 -41.27
CA CYS A 632 45.31 32.81 -40.18
C CYS A 632 46.43 33.32 -39.25
N ARG A 633 46.58 34.65 -39.12
CA ARG A 633 47.65 35.30 -38.35
C ARG A 633 47.10 36.45 -37.51
N ALA A 634 47.79 36.73 -36.41
CA ALA A 634 47.49 37.87 -35.55
C ALA A 634 47.51 39.19 -36.34
N PRO A 635 46.47 40.05 -36.24
CA PRO A 635 46.42 41.33 -36.94
C PRO A 635 47.63 42.22 -36.63
N ALA A 636 48.47 42.49 -37.65
CA ALA A 636 49.71 43.25 -37.47
C ALA A 636 49.49 44.71 -37.00
N ASN A 637 48.32 45.29 -37.30
CA ASN A 637 47.94 46.66 -36.94
C ASN A 637 46.78 46.72 -35.91
N GLY A 638 46.50 45.61 -35.22
CA GLY A 638 45.44 45.55 -34.20
C GLY A 638 44.03 45.30 -34.74
N VAL A 639 43.12 45.01 -33.80
CA VAL A 639 41.68 44.76 -34.02
C VAL A 639 40.89 46.07 -34.04
N LEU A 640 39.66 46.04 -34.56
CA LEU A 640 38.74 47.18 -34.49
C LEU A 640 38.34 47.47 -33.02
N PRO A 641 37.94 48.71 -32.68
CA PRO A 641 37.65 49.08 -31.29
C PRO A 641 36.56 48.21 -30.66
N SER A 642 36.84 47.67 -29.46
CA SER A 642 35.92 46.80 -28.71
C SER A 642 34.64 47.48 -28.23
N THR A 643 34.46 48.77 -28.52
CA THR A 643 33.22 49.51 -28.27
C THR A 643 32.20 49.36 -29.40
N VAL A 644 32.60 48.86 -30.58
CA VAL A 644 31.68 48.60 -31.70
C VAL A 644 30.80 47.41 -31.36
N SER A 645 29.51 47.65 -31.15
CA SER A 645 28.53 46.62 -30.78
C SER A 645 27.78 46.06 -31.98
N SER A 646 27.55 46.85 -33.04
CA SER A 646 26.87 46.36 -34.25
C SER A 646 27.29 47.12 -35.51
N VAL A 647 27.17 46.43 -36.64
CA VAL A 647 27.36 46.94 -38.01
C VAL A 647 26.01 46.90 -38.71
N SER A 648 25.53 48.04 -39.21
CA SER A 648 24.27 48.10 -39.95
C SER A 648 24.46 48.79 -41.30
N THR A 649 23.87 48.26 -42.36
CA THR A 649 23.98 48.80 -43.72
C THR A 649 22.67 48.76 -44.47
N THR A 650 22.41 49.79 -45.28
CA THR A 650 21.26 49.85 -46.19
C THR A 650 21.74 49.71 -47.64
N PHE A 651 21.08 48.84 -48.42
CA PHE A 651 21.46 48.55 -49.80
C PHE A 651 20.25 48.46 -50.74
N THR A 652 20.47 48.68 -52.03
CA THR A 652 19.46 48.59 -53.10
C THR A 652 20.04 47.83 -54.29
N PRO A 653 19.54 46.64 -54.64
CA PRO A 653 19.93 45.99 -55.89
C PRO A 653 19.42 46.80 -57.08
N LEU A 654 20.26 47.09 -58.05
CA LEU A 654 19.91 47.83 -59.26
C LEU A 654 19.55 46.90 -60.42
N THR A 655 20.31 45.82 -60.61
CA THR A 655 20.10 44.84 -61.68
C THR A 655 20.47 43.46 -61.17
N ILE A 656 19.61 42.47 -61.44
CA ILE A 656 19.86 41.06 -61.16
C ILE A 656 19.45 40.28 -62.42
N THR A 657 20.43 39.73 -63.14
CA THR A 657 20.22 38.98 -64.37
C THR A 657 20.85 37.60 -64.21
N ALA A 658 20.10 36.52 -64.42
CA ALA A 658 20.58 35.18 -64.14
C ALA A 658 19.97 34.12 -65.07
N SER A 659 20.67 33.01 -65.27
CA SER A 659 20.25 31.95 -66.21
C SER A 659 20.89 30.60 -65.85
N GLY A 660 20.09 29.55 -65.73
CA GLY A 660 20.56 28.22 -65.33
C GLY A 660 20.53 28.00 -63.82
N SER A 661 21.43 27.17 -63.30
CA SER A 661 21.56 26.82 -61.87
C SER A 661 22.52 27.77 -61.16
N TYR A 662 22.11 29.02 -60.98
CA TYR A 662 22.96 30.06 -60.39
C TYR A 662 22.84 30.18 -58.87
N ARG A 663 23.82 30.84 -58.23
CA ARG A 663 23.75 31.22 -56.81
C ARG A 663 24.41 32.58 -56.61
N TYR A 664 23.82 33.43 -55.77
CA TYR A 664 24.44 34.70 -55.35
C TYR A 664 24.05 35.09 -53.92
N HIS A 665 24.92 35.86 -53.27
CA HIS A 665 24.73 36.43 -51.95
C HIS A 665 24.93 37.96 -51.96
N ILE A 666 24.23 38.64 -51.04
CA ILE A 666 24.44 40.06 -50.71
C ILE A 666 24.62 40.11 -49.18
N TYR A 667 25.75 40.61 -48.68
CA TYR A 667 26.18 40.30 -47.30
C TYR A 667 26.94 41.40 -46.55
N VAL A 668 26.96 41.23 -45.22
CA VAL A 668 27.92 41.83 -44.27
C VAL A 668 28.66 40.70 -43.58
N ALA A 669 29.97 40.63 -43.72
CA ALA A 669 30.83 39.65 -43.06
C ALA A 669 31.63 40.28 -41.91
N LEU A 670 31.74 39.57 -40.80
CA LEU A 670 32.52 39.95 -39.61
C LEU A 670 33.60 38.90 -39.36
N TYR A 671 34.84 39.37 -39.26
CA TYR A 671 36.04 38.55 -39.05
C TYR A 671 36.57 38.78 -37.64
N TYR A 672 36.82 37.71 -36.90
CA TYR A 672 37.23 37.74 -35.49
C TYR A 672 38.60 37.12 -35.28
N TRP A 673 39.37 37.73 -34.39
CA TRP A 673 40.61 37.21 -33.85
C TRP A 673 40.36 36.62 -32.45
N LEU A 674 40.89 35.42 -32.17
CA LEU A 674 40.86 34.81 -30.84
C LEU A 674 42.14 35.22 -30.07
N PRO A 675 42.08 36.21 -29.16
CA PRO A 675 43.27 36.82 -28.55
C PRO A 675 43.97 35.89 -27.55
N ASN A 676 43.28 34.84 -27.08
CA ASN A 676 43.81 33.86 -26.13
C ASN A 676 44.58 32.71 -26.82
N GLY A 677 44.70 32.73 -28.15
CA GLY A 677 45.41 31.72 -28.94
C GLY A 677 44.48 30.69 -29.61
N PRO A 678 45.04 29.72 -30.35
CA PRO A 678 44.26 28.76 -31.11
C PRO A 678 43.42 27.84 -30.22
N VAL A 679 42.18 27.56 -30.65
CA VAL A 679 41.24 26.65 -29.98
C VAL A 679 40.95 25.46 -30.89
N SER A 680 41.07 24.24 -30.36
CA SER A 680 40.79 23.00 -31.11
C SER A 680 39.38 22.49 -30.80
N ALA A 681 38.55 22.36 -31.83
CA ALA A 681 37.18 21.84 -31.77
C ALA A 681 36.85 21.09 -33.07
N GLY A 682 35.93 20.13 -33.04
CA GLY A 682 35.49 19.37 -34.24
C GLY A 682 36.56 18.52 -34.96
N GLY A 683 37.80 18.46 -34.47
CA GLY A 683 38.95 17.85 -35.16
C GLY A 683 39.85 18.85 -35.90
N SER A 684 39.45 20.12 -35.93
CA SER A 684 40.19 21.26 -36.51
C SER A 684 40.77 22.15 -35.40
N THR A 685 41.59 23.14 -35.77
CA THR A 685 42.13 24.14 -34.83
C THR A 685 42.03 25.53 -35.43
N TYR A 686 41.31 26.39 -34.74
CA TYR A 686 40.90 27.73 -35.19
C TYR A 686 41.69 28.79 -34.43
N GLN A 687 42.19 29.81 -35.12
CA GLN A 687 42.90 30.94 -34.50
C GLN A 687 42.23 32.30 -34.81
N CYS A 688 41.41 32.33 -35.86
CA CYS A 688 40.48 33.38 -36.19
C CYS A 688 39.20 32.70 -36.68
N LEU A 689 38.10 33.44 -36.66
CA LEU A 689 36.75 33.01 -37.05
C LEU A 689 36.16 34.01 -38.04
N ASP A 690 35.19 33.60 -38.84
CA ASP A 690 34.51 34.47 -39.79
C ASP A 690 33.07 34.08 -40.03
N THR A 691 32.23 35.11 -40.14
CA THR A 691 30.78 34.99 -40.08
C THR A 691 30.15 35.95 -41.08
N GLN A 692 28.94 35.67 -41.57
CA GLN A 692 28.23 36.64 -42.38
C GLN A 692 26.71 36.69 -42.09
N VAL A 693 26.18 37.90 -42.07
CA VAL A 693 24.75 38.17 -42.19
C VAL A 693 24.46 38.43 -43.67
N ARG A 694 23.69 37.54 -44.30
CA ARG A 694 23.49 37.57 -45.76
C ARG A 694 22.05 37.32 -46.20
N ILE A 695 21.76 37.76 -47.41
CA ILE A 695 20.65 37.25 -48.22
C ILE A 695 21.23 36.33 -49.29
N GLU A 696 20.59 35.18 -49.49
CA GLU A 696 21.04 34.13 -50.41
C GLU A 696 19.94 33.76 -51.41
N ASN A 697 20.31 33.64 -52.68
CA ASN A 697 19.43 33.13 -53.73
C ASN A 697 20.10 31.92 -54.42
N ILE A 698 19.35 30.83 -54.57
CA ILE A 698 19.78 29.59 -55.22
C ILE A 698 18.75 29.24 -56.31
N GLY A 699 19.18 29.29 -57.58
CA GLY A 699 18.35 28.93 -58.73
C GLY A 699 17.08 29.79 -58.90
N GLY A 700 17.06 31.01 -58.38
CA GLY A 700 15.89 31.89 -58.35
C GLY A 700 15.04 31.78 -57.09
N SER A 701 15.26 30.78 -56.25
CA SER A 701 14.61 30.65 -54.94
C SER A 701 15.46 31.31 -53.85
N PHE A 702 14.84 32.18 -53.05
CA PHE A 702 15.44 32.65 -51.81
C PHE A 702 15.26 31.54 -50.77
N SER A 703 16.34 30.84 -50.44
CA SER A 703 16.28 29.72 -49.50
C SER A 703 16.28 30.25 -48.06
N PRO A 704 15.35 29.81 -47.20
CA PRO A 704 15.61 29.74 -45.77
C PRO A 704 16.73 28.71 -45.51
N VAL A 705 17.44 28.85 -44.39
CA VAL A 705 18.60 28.03 -44.02
C VAL A 705 18.37 26.51 -44.22
N GLY A 706 19.33 25.84 -44.86
CA GLY A 706 19.55 24.40 -44.69
C GLY A 706 18.61 23.43 -45.42
N SER A 707 17.83 23.88 -46.42
CA SER A 707 16.85 23.01 -47.10
C SER A 707 17.43 21.96 -48.10
N THR A 708 18.73 21.97 -48.37
CA THR A 708 19.43 20.92 -49.15
C THR A 708 20.75 20.48 -48.50
N SER A 709 21.04 19.18 -48.59
CA SER A 709 22.08 18.48 -47.81
C SER A 709 23.50 18.61 -48.38
N THR A 710 23.90 19.81 -48.80
CA THR A 710 25.27 20.14 -49.26
C THR A 710 25.95 21.15 -48.34
N TYR A 711 25.79 20.97 -47.04
CA TYR A 711 26.71 21.53 -46.04
C TYR A 711 28.02 20.74 -46.08
N ASN A 712 29.10 21.40 -46.50
CA ASN A 712 30.46 20.89 -46.38
C ASN A 712 31.13 21.57 -45.15
N PRO A 713 31.39 20.85 -44.04
CA PRO A 713 31.99 21.42 -42.82
C PRO A 713 33.49 21.75 -42.97
N GLY A 714 33.92 22.16 -44.16
CA GLY A 714 35.30 22.50 -44.50
C GLY A 714 35.55 23.98 -44.78
N ASP A 715 34.50 24.80 -44.92
CA ASP A 715 34.60 26.27 -45.05
C ASP A 715 34.05 26.95 -43.79
N SER A 716 34.81 27.93 -43.29
CA SER A 716 34.63 28.62 -42.01
C SER A 716 33.58 29.74 -42.12
N PHE A 717 32.30 29.42 -42.00
CA PHE A 717 31.27 30.47 -41.99
C PHE A 717 30.07 30.15 -41.11
N GLY A 718 29.91 30.90 -40.02
CA GLY A 718 28.65 31.06 -39.29
C GLY A 718 27.71 32.02 -40.03
N TRP A 719 26.47 31.60 -40.29
CA TRP A 719 25.51 32.34 -41.13
C TRP A 719 24.26 32.75 -40.36
N ASP A 720 23.95 34.04 -40.37
CA ASP A 720 22.62 34.54 -39.98
C ASP A 720 21.86 35.03 -41.22
N GLN A 721 20.69 34.43 -41.49
CA GLN A 721 19.92 34.70 -42.71
C GLN A 721 18.70 35.57 -42.47
N ILE A 722 18.71 36.77 -43.06
CA ILE A 722 17.53 37.64 -43.06
C ILE A 722 16.54 37.10 -44.11
N THR A 723 15.46 36.48 -43.63
CA THR A 723 14.45 35.85 -44.49
C THR A 723 13.58 36.90 -45.19
N ILE A 724 14.00 37.34 -46.37
CA ILE A 724 13.23 38.19 -47.28
C ILE A 724 12.74 37.33 -48.44
N GLY A 725 11.42 37.15 -48.57
CA GLY A 725 10.81 36.20 -49.51
C GLY A 725 11.12 36.47 -50.99
N SER A 726 11.41 37.72 -51.36
CA SER A 726 12.14 38.04 -52.60
C SER A 726 12.81 39.41 -52.54
N VAL A 727 14.01 39.48 -53.12
CA VAL A 727 14.73 40.74 -53.37
C VAL A 727 14.38 41.24 -54.77
N SER A 728 13.89 42.48 -54.87
CA SER A 728 13.49 43.13 -56.12
C SER A 728 14.42 44.29 -56.46
N ALA A 729 14.75 44.45 -57.73
CA ALA A 729 15.53 45.59 -58.21
C ALA A 729 14.82 46.92 -57.92
N GLY A 730 15.57 47.92 -57.47
CA GLY A 730 15.08 49.25 -57.10
C GLY A 730 14.44 49.37 -55.71
N GLN A 731 14.39 48.29 -54.92
CA GLN A 731 13.91 48.32 -53.52
C GLN A 731 15.09 48.39 -52.54
N THR A 732 14.96 49.19 -51.49
CA THR A 732 15.99 49.34 -50.45
C THR A 732 15.72 48.42 -49.27
N TYR A 733 16.76 47.72 -48.81
CA TYR A 733 16.76 46.78 -47.69
C TYR A 733 17.85 47.15 -46.68
N THR A 734 17.83 46.53 -45.49
CA THR A 734 18.84 46.72 -44.43
C THR A 734 19.39 45.38 -43.98
N LEU A 735 20.71 45.27 -43.84
CA LEU A 735 21.39 44.18 -43.11
C LEU A 735 21.96 44.76 -41.82
N THR A 736 21.83 44.03 -40.71
CA THR A 736 22.46 44.39 -39.43
C THR A 736 23.10 43.15 -38.83
N ALA A 737 24.36 43.26 -38.43
CA ALA A 737 25.13 42.23 -37.75
C ALA A 737 25.53 42.75 -36.36
N ASP A 738 25.12 42.05 -35.31
CA ASP A 738 25.62 42.32 -33.95
C ASP A 738 26.99 41.66 -33.76
N VAL A 739 27.95 42.42 -33.25
CA VAL A 739 29.36 42.01 -33.20
C VAL A 739 29.59 40.94 -32.14
N GLN A 740 28.84 40.93 -31.05
CA GLN A 740 28.98 39.90 -30.03
C GLN A 740 28.17 38.66 -30.40
N GLU A 741 26.92 38.83 -30.83
CA GLU A 741 26.04 37.71 -31.16
C GLU A 741 26.62 36.83 -32.29
N GLN A 742 27.09 37.44 -33.38
CA GLN A 742 27.65 36.70 -34.52
C GLN A 742 28.84 35.82 -34.13
N CYS A 743 29.75 36.30 -33.27
CA CYS A 743 30.87 35.44 -32.87
C CYS A 743 30.42 34.30 -31.96
N GLN A 744 29.51 34.56 -31.03
CA GLN A 744 28.99 33.52 -30.13
C GLN A 744 28.21 32.43 -30.88
N GLN A 745 27.48 32.79 -31.95
CA GLN A 745 26.82 31.84 -32.83
C GLN A 745 27.83 30.95 -33.58
N ASP A 746 28.91 31.53 -34.13
CA ASP A 746 29.92 30.77 -34.88
C ASP A 746 30.80 29.90 -33.97
N GLU A 747 31.16 30.39 -32.78
CA GLU A 747 31.76 29.57 -31.74
C GLU A 747 30.89 28.35 -31.42
N ALA A 748 29.58 28.55 -31.23
CA ALA A 748 28.64 27.45 -31.00
C ALA A 748 28.58 26.47 -32.19
N ALA A 749 28.57 26.97 -33.43
CA ALA A 749 28.49 26.16 -34.64
C ALA A 749 29.69 25.20 -34.79
N TRP A 750 30.89 25.65 -34.43
CA TRP A 750 32.11 24.83 -34.46
C TRP A 750 32.41 24.08 -33.16
N GLY A 751 31.55 24.19 -32.13
CA GLY A 751 31.73 23.55 -30.83
C GLY A 751 32.83 24.18 -29.97
N ILE A 752 33.19 25.43 -30.27
CA ILE A 752 34.03 26.28 -29.42
C ILE A 752 33.15 26.82 -28.27
N PRO A 753 33.64 26.95 -27.03
CA PRO A 753 32.83 27.50 -25.94
C PRO A 753 32.44 28.96 -26.23
N THR A 754 31.15 29.30 -26.20
CA THR A 754 30.58 30.64 -26.51
C THR A 754 30.94 31.77 -25.52
N SER A 755 31.77 31.42 -24.52
CA SER A 755 32.43 32.34 -23.60
C SER A 755 33.87 32.63 -24.02
N THR A 756 34.32 32.12 -25.17
CA THR A 756 35.66 32.36 -25.67
C THR A 756 35.72 33.82 -26.14
N PRO A 757 36.77 34.59 -25.76
CA PRO A 757 36.81 35.99 -26.17
C PRO A 757 37.06 36.12 -27.67
N CYS A 758 36.14 36.76 -28.38
CA CYS A 758 36.36 37.23 -29.74
C CYS A 758 36.77 38.70 -29.76
N GLN A 759 37.61 39.09 -30.72
CA GLN A 759 37.87 40.50 -31.04
C GLN A 759 37.65 40.74 -32.52
N LEU A 760 36.77 41.68 -32.88
CA LEU A 760 36.46 42.00 -34.28
C LEU A 760 37.71 42.55 -35.00
N ALA A 761 38.30 41.76 -35.88
CA ALA A 761 39.51 42.07 -36.63
C ALA A 761 39.20 42.77 -37.98
N GLY A 762 38.06 42.44 -38.60
CA GLY A 762 37.66 43.00 -39.89
C GLY A 762 36.15 42.96 -40.14
N ILE A 763 35.70 43.80 -41.05
CA ILE A 763 34.32 43.91 -41.55
C ILE A 763 34.37 44.00 -43.08
N GLU A 764 33.62 43.16 -43.77
CA GLU A 764 33.46 43.20 -45.23
C GLU A 764 31.99 43.34 -45.60
N ILE A 765 31.72 44.03 -46.72
CA ILE A 765 30.39 44.17 -47.31
C ILE A 765 30.49 43.98 -48.81
N GLY A 766 29.50 43.33 -49.42
CA GLY A 766 29.48 43.19 -50.88
C GLY A 766 28.61 42.07 -51.41
N THR A 767 28.95 41.63 -52.62
CA THR A 767 28.27 40.55 -53.33
C THR A 767 29.24 39.43 -53.67
N GLU A 768 28.71 38.21 -53.75
CA GLU A 768 29.44 37.04 -54.26
C GLU A 768 28.50 36.05 -54.96
N GLY A 769 29.01 35.20 -55.86
CA GLY A 769 28.23 34.12 -56.47
C GLY A 769 28.89 33.36 -57.62
N PHE A 770 28.09 32.53 -58.30
CA PHE A 770 28.47 31.81 -59.52
C PHE A 770 27.30 31.61 -60.51
N GLN A 771 27.63 31.48 -61.80
CA GLN A 771 26.71 31.17 -62.91
C GLN A 771 25.52 32.14 -63.16
N PHE A 772 25.54 33.37 -62.61
CA PHE A 772 24.55 34.42 -62.91
C PHE A 772 25.13 35.51 -63.83
N GLN A 773 24.33 36.12 -64.70
CA GLN A 773 24.85 37.07 -65.70
C GLN A 773 25.34 38.39 -65.07
N THR A 774 24.50 39.08 -64.27
CA THR A 774 24.89 40.32 -63.56
C THR A 774 24.20 40.47 -62.21
N LEU A 775 24.89 41.08 -61.26
CA LEU A 775 24.41 41.50 -59.95
C LEU A 775 25.02 42.87 -59.61
N ASP A 776 24.20 43.92 -59.68
CA ASP A 776 24.59 45.29 -59.35
C ASP A 776 23.86 45.74 -58.07
N VAL A 777 24.59 46.23 -57.07
CA VAL A 777 24.04 46.64 -55.77
C VAL A 777 24.63 47.98 -55.30
N ASP A 778 23.73 48.89 -54.90
CA ASP A 778 24.04 50.21 -54.33
C ASP A 778 23.95 50.18 -52.80
N TRP A 779 25.07 50.41 -52.12
CA TRP A 779 25.20 50.49 -50.66
C TRP A 779 25.13 51.94 -50.21
N ILE A 780 24.00 52.30 -49.59
CA ILE A 780 23.56 53.68 -49.35
C ILE A 780 24.14 54.24 -48.04
N ALA A 781 24.22 53.41 -46.99
CA ALA A 781 24.82 53.78 -45.71
C ALA A 781 25.43 52.55 -45.03
N VAL A 782 26.52 52.75 -44.28
CA VAL A 782 27.06 51.78 -43.31
C VAL A 782 27.34 52.53 -42.00
N ALA A 783 26.77 52.04 -40.91
CA ALA A 783 26.88 52.59 -39.57
C ALA A 783 27.53 51.57 -38.62
N LEU A 784 28.39 52.07 -37.74
CA LEU A 784 28.97 51.31 -36.63
C LEU A 784 28.40 51.89 -35.33
N SER A 785 27.65 51.08 -34.59
CA SER A 785 27.11 51.48 -33.29
C SER A 785 28.19 51.32 -32.21
N THR A 786 28.35 52.31 -31.34
CA THR A 786 29.24 52.19 -30.17
C THR A 786 28.54 52.45 -28.85
N THR A 787 28.87 51.67 -27.83
CA THR A 787 28.31 51.84 -26.48
C THR A 787 29.08 52.90 -25.68
N SER A 788 28.35 53.89 -25.15
CA SER A 788 28.86 54.89 -24.21
C SER A 788 28.15 54.72 -22.85
N PRO A 789 28.85 54.84 -21.70
CA PRO A 789 28.22 54.74 -20.40
C PRO A 789 27.16 55.83 -20.17
N PRO A 790 26.00 55.52 -19.55
CA PRO A 790 25.00 56.51 -19.16
C PRO A 790 25.47 57.37 -17.97
N PRO A 791 24.88 58.57 -17.74
CA PRO A 791 25.29 59.48 -16.67
C PRO A 791 24.98 58.93 -15.27
N LEU A 792 25.81 59.29 -14.28
CA LEU A 792 25.68 58.87 -12.89
C LEU A 792 24.42 59.45 -12.21
N SER A 793 23.69 58.60 -11.51
CA SER A 793 22.50 58.91 -10.71
C SER A 793 22.52 58.16 -9.37
N ALA A 794 21.85 58.70 -8.35
CA ALA A 794 21.81 58.17 -6.98
C ALA A 794 20.39 58.08 -6.43
N SER A 795 20.08 57.03 -5.66
CA SER A 795 18.78 56.84 -4.97
C SER A 795 18.95 56.36 -3.53
N ILE A 796 17.95 56.67 -2.67
CA ILE A 796 17.90 56.30 -1.25
C ILE A 796 16.68 55.41 -1.01
N ASN A 797 16.86 54.33 -0.28
CA ASN A 797 15.79 53.59 0.40
C ASN A 797 16.08 53.54 1.92
N PHE A 798 15.04 53.40 2.74
CA PHE A 798 15.19 53.25 4.18
C PHE A 798 14.13 52.33 4.81
N THR A 799 14.48 51.67 5.91
CA THR A 799 13.58 50.79 6.67
C THR A 799 13.77 50.97 8.19
N PRO A 800 12.69 50.92 9.00
CA PRO A 800 11.27 50.88 8.59
C PRO A 800 10.81 52.20 7.94
N SER A 801 9.70 52.15 7.19
CA SER A 801 9.14 53.33 6.49
C SER A 801 8.46 54.35 7.41
N ALA A 802 8.12 53.96 8.64
CA ALA A 802 7.57 54.81 9.69
C ALA A 802 8.30 54.55 11.03
N PRO A 803 9.53 55.06 11.19
CA PRO A 803 10.31 54.86 12.41
C PRO A 803 9.75 55.65 13.60
N VAL A 804 9.99 55.15 14.82
CA VAL A 804 9.70 55.88 16.07
C VAL A 804 10.99 56.40 16.72
N ALA A 805 10.87 57.43 17.57
CA ALA A 805 12.02 57.97 18.29
C ALA A 805 12.76 56.88 19.11
N GLY A 806 14.09 56.87 19.02
CA GLY A 806 14.96 55.84 19.60
C GLY A 806 15.14 54.57 18.76
N GLN A 807 14.39 54.39 17.65
CA GLN A 807 14.56 53.25 16.76
C GLN A 807 15.70 53.47 15.77
N GLY A 808 16.53 52.44 15.57
CA GLY A 808 17.51 52.40 14.49
C GLY A 808 16.82 52.24 13.13
N VAL A 809 17.13 53.15 12.21
CA VAL A 809 16.70 53.14 10.81
C VAL A 809 17.87 52.66 9.96
N SER A 810 17.63 51.75 9.03
CA SER A 810 18.62 51.28 8.05
C SER A 810 18.42 52.05 6.75
N PHE A 811 19.50 52.61 6.20
CA PHE A 811 19.52 53.37 4.96
C PHE A 811 20.38 52.64 3.93
N THR A 812 19.86 52.48 2.71
CA THR A 812 20.54 51.85 1.59
C THR A 812 20.59 52.81 0.40
N GLY A 813 21.78 52.96 -0.18
CA GLY A 813 22.05 53.90 -1.26
C GLY A 813 22.50 53.15 -2.51
N SER A 814 21.91 53.50 -3.65
CA SER A 814 22.21 52.88 -4.95
C SER A 814 22.77 53.90 -5.94
N ALA A 815 23.66 53.42 -6.82
CA ALA A 815 24.28 54.18 -7.89
C ALA A 815 23.97 53.52 -9.25
N ILE A 816 23.62 54.32 -10.27
CA ILE A 816 23.36 53.84 -11.64
C ILE A 816 24.05 54.78 -12.62
N GLY A 817 24.73 54.24 -13.65
CA GLY A 817 25.52 55.01 -14.60
C GLY A 817 26.89 55.44 -14.05
N GLY A 818 27.65 56.18 -14.85
CA GLY A 818 29.05 56.52 -14.55
C GLY A 818 30.01 55.34 -14.71
N THR A 819 31.18 55.45 -14.07
CA THR A 819 32.27 54.46 -14.09
C THR A 819 32.57 53.93 -12.69
N ALA A 820 32.32 52.63 -12.45
CA ALA A 820 32.65 51.98 -11.18
C ALA A 820 34.18 51.95 -10.93
N PRO A 821 34.66 51.87 -9.66
CA PRO A 821 33.89 51.81 -8.41
C PRO A 821 33.23 53.12 -7.97
N TYR A 822 32.25 53.03 -7.07
CA TYR A 822 31.52 54.16 -6.49
C TYR A 822 31.86 54.38 -5.01
N THR A 823 31.78 55.63 -4.56
CA THR A 823 31.88 56.05 -3.16
C THR A 823 30.56 56.67 -2.68
N TYR A 824 30.22 56.51 -1.39
CA TYR A 824 28.93 56.88 -0.82
C TYR A 824 29.10 57.67 0.49
N ALA A 825 28.48 58.84 0.59
CA ALA A 825 28.49 59.70 1.78
C ALA A 825 27.08 60.18 2.16
N TRP A 826 26.76 60.18 3.45
CA TRP A 826 25.42 60.43 4.00
C TRP A 826 25.41 61.58 5.00
N THR A 827 24.31 62.34 5.01
CA THR A 827 23.93 63.20 6.14
C THR A 827 22.46 62.94 6.51
N PHE A 828 22.12 62.89 7.80
CA PHE A 828 20.79 62.45 8.27
C PHE A 828 19.84 63.58 8.68
N GLY A 829 20.24 64.84 8.52
CA GLY A 829 19.38 66.00 8.82
C GLY A 829 19.28 66.39 10.30
N ASP A 830 19.82 65.59 11.23
CA ASP A 830 19.94 65.89 12.66
C ASP A 830 21.38 66.20 13.13
N GLY A 831 22.32 66.26 12.17
CA GLY A 831 23.76 66.42 12.41
C GLY A 831 24.56 65.12 12.31
N GLY A 832 23.92 63.96 12.24
CA GLY A 832 24.59 62.69 11.96
C GLY A 832 25.12 62.56 10.53
N THR A 833 26.23 61.85 10.35
CA THR A 833 26.84 61.53 9.06
C THR A 833 27.34 60.08 9.01
N ALA A 834 27.44 59.49 7.81
CA ALA A 834 27.97 58.14 7.61
C ALA A 834 28.56 57.94 6.20
N SER A 835 29.24 56.81 5.97
CA SER A 835 29.83 56.46 4.68
C SER A 835 29.68 54.96 4.39
N GLY A 836 29.45 54.60 3.13
CA GLY A 836 29.17 53.23 2.67
C GLY A 836 27.79 53.10 2.02
N SER A 837 27.56 52.07 1.20
CA SER A 837 26.29 51.89 0.47
C SER A 837 25.13 51.45 1.36
N THR A 838 25.39 51.02 2.59
CA THR A 838 24.38 50.71 3.62
C THR A 838 24.87 51.18 4.97
N VAL A 839 24.03 51.93 5.69
CA VAL A 839 24.36 52.59 6.96
C VAL A 839 23.15 52.55 7.88
N SER A 840 23.33 52.71 9.19
CA SER A 840 22.21 52.81 10.13
C SER A 840 22.35 54.03 11.05
N HIS A 841 21.21 54.66 11.34
CA HIS A 841 21.13 55.88 12.15
C HIS A 841 19.83 55.90 12.96
N ALA A 842 19.85 56.47 14.17
CA ALA A 842 18.71 56.48 15.09
C ALA A 842 18.40 57.89 15.58
N TYR A 843 17.15 58.32 15.40
CA TYR A 843 16.71 59.67 15.76
C TYR A 843 16.19 59.70 17.20
N SER A 844 16.77 60.54 18.05
CA SER A 844 16.42 60.62 19.48
C SER A 844 15.11 61.38 19.75
N THR A 845 14.69 62.26 18.84
CA THR A 845 13.46 63.06 18.95
C THR A 845 12.47 62.77 17.82
N PRO A 846 11.15 62.78 18.07
CA PRO A 846 10.14 62.81 17.01
C PRO A 846 10.29 64.07 16.15
N GLY A 847 10.12 63.94 14.83
CA GLY A 847 10.39 65.03 13.90
C GLY A 847 10.45 64.56 12.44
N SER A 848 10.71 65.48 11.52
CA SER A 848 10.92 65.17 10.10
C SER A 848 12.33 65.59 9.70
N TYR A 849 13.10 64.65 9.17
CA TYR A 849 14.53 64.78 8.92
C TYR A 849 14.82 64.59 7.43
N SER A 850 15.66 65.45 6.86
CA SER A 850 16.08 65.36 5.46
C SER A 850 17.39 64.58 5.37
N VAL A 851 17.35 63.40 4.77
CA VAL A 851 18.50 62.51 4.59
C VAL A 851 19.07 62.72 3.19
N GLN A 852 20.34 63.10 3.10
CA GLN A 852 21.05 63.29 1.84
C GLN A 852 22.04 62.15 1.61
N LEU A 853 22.07 61.64 0.37
CA LEU A 853 23.11 60.76 -0.15
C LEU A 853 23.87 61.49 -1.25
N ILE A 854 25.19 61.39 -1.22
CA ILE A 854 26.10 61.80 -2.30
C ILE A 854 26.86 60.55 -2.76
N VAL A 855 26.85 60.31 -4.07
CA VAL A 855 27.61 59.26 -4.74
C VAL A 855 28.63 59.91 -5.68
N ALA A 856 29.86 59.41 -5.69
CA ALA A 856 30.86 59.77 -6.71
C ALA A 856 31.47 58.53 -7.36
N ASP A 857 31.76 58.62 -8.65
CA ASP A 857 32.32 57.53 -9.47
C ASP A 857 33.84 57.65 -9.68
N ASN A 858 34.44 56.67 -10.34
CA ASN A 858 35.88 56.59 -10.57
C ASN A 858 36.42 57.63 -11.56
N SER A 859 35.53 58.32 -12.30
CA SER A 859 35.85 59.47 -13.15
C SER A 859 35.63 60.82 -12.46
N ALA A 860 35.35 60.81 -11.15
CA ALA A 860 34.99 61.96 -10.32
C ALA A 860 33.69 62.68 -10.75
N ALA A 861 32.82 62.03 -11.52
CA ALA A 861 31.43 62.46 -11.65
C ALA A 861 30.72 62.22 -10.32
N SER A 862 29.81 63.12 -9.94
CA SER A 862 29.04 63.00 -8.70
C SER A 862 27.55 63.25 -8.91
N ALA A 863 26.74 62.51 -8.16
CA ALA A 863 25.29 62.61 -8.12
C ALA A 863 24.85 62.72 -6.66
N SER A 864 23.79 63.46 -6.39
CA SER A 864 23.22 63.58 -5.04
C SER A 864 21.71 63.51 -5.06
N THR A 865 21.13 63.04 -3.97
CA THR A 865 19.69 62.87 -3.80
C THR A 865 19.31 63.07 -2.33
N THR A 866 18.04 63.37 -2.07
CA THR A 866 17.52 63.68 -0.73
C THR A 866 16.17 63.01 -0.50
N GLN A 867 15.99 62.40 0.67
CA GLN A 867 14.77 61.71 1.08
C GLN A 867 14.35 62.16 2.48
N THR A 868 13.08 62.53 2.65
CA THR A 868 12.52 62.89 3.96
C THR A 868 12.15 61.63 4.75
N VAL A 869 12.54 61.58 6.02
CA VAL A 869 12.16 60.55 7.00
C VAL A 869 11.38 61.20 8.13
N THR A 870 10.16 60.72 8.39
CA THR A 870 9.32 61.21 9.49
C THR A 870 9.34 60.22 10.64
N VAL A 871 9.79 60.68 11.80
CA VAL A 871 9.96 59.91 13.03
C VAL A 871 8.80 60.23 13.99
N ALA A 872 8.00 59.22 14.32
CA ALA A 872 6.84 59.36 15.18
C ALA A 872 7.22 59.32 16.68
N PRO A 873 6.40 59.91 17.58
CA PRO A 873 6.52 59.68 19.01
C PRO A 873 6.31 58.20 19.35
N GLN A 874 7.12 57.68 20.26
CA GLN A 874 6.97 56.32 20.77
C GLN A 874 5.61 56.21 21.50
N PRO A 875 4.70 55.30 21.10
CA PRO A 875 3.44 55.11 21.80
C PRO A 875 3.69 54.59 23.22
N PRO A 876 2.89 54.98 24.23
CA PRO A 876 2.99 54.41 25.57
C PRO A 876 2.73 52.91 25.50
N SER A 877 3.56 52.11 26.19
CA SER A 877 3.40 50.67 26.23
C SER A 877 2.02 50.31 26.78
N PRO A 878 1.24 49.41 26.15
CA PRO A 878 -0.05 48.99 26.68
C PRO A 878 0.11 48.29 28.02
N VAL A 879 -0.91 48.41 28.88
CA VAL A 879 -0.97 47.70 30.17
C VAL A 879 -1.06 46.21 29.89
N GLN A 880 -0.13 45.43 30.43
CA GLN A 880 -0.13 43.97 30.36
C GLN A 880 -0.35 43.41 31.76
N ALA A 881 -1.38 42.57 31.89
CA ALA A 881 -1.65 41.81 33.10
C ALA A 881 -1.11 40.38 32.95
N SER A 882 -0.72 39.76 34.06
CA SER A 882 -0.37 38.35 34.15
C SER A 882 -0.55 37.88 35.59
N PHE A 883 -0.71 36.56 35.83
CA PHE A 883 -0.79 36.07 37.20
C PHE A 883 -0.30 34.64 37.40
N THR A 884 -0.01 34.32 38.66
CA THR A 884 0.32 32.98 39.16
C THR A 884 -0.76 32.49 40.12
N VAL A 885 -0.86 31.17 40.28
CA VAL A 885 -1.86 30.47 41.10
C VAL A 885 -1.14 29.45 41.98
N ASN A 886 -1.40 29.45 43.28
CA ASN A 886 -0.77 28.56 44.25
C ASN A 886 -1.79 28.09 45.31
N PRO A 887 -2.00 26.79 45.53
CA PRO A 887 -1.39 25.65 44.83
C PRO A 887 -1.87 25.52 43.37
N THR A 888 -1.10 24.80 42.56
CA THR A 888 -1.46 24.49 41.15
C THR A 888 -2.38 23.27 41.02
N SER A 889 -2.54 22.48 42.09
CA SER A 889 -3.48 21.36 42.18
C SER A 889 -4.43 21.65 43.33
N ILE A 890 -5.65 22.06 43.00
CA ILE A 890 -6.61 22.65 43.94
C ILE A 890 -7.68 21.63 44.30
N LEU A 891 -8.01 21.55 45.59
CA LEU A 891 -9.12 20.75 46.09
C LEU A 891 -10.33 21.62 46.45
N VAL A 892 -11.54 21.07 46.38
CA VAL A 892 -12.77 21.75 46.83
C VAL A 892 -12.62 22.21 48.30
N GLY A 893 -12.96 23.48 48.55
CA GLY A 893 -12.81 24.12 49.86
C GLY A 893 -11.37 24.45 50.27
N GLN A 894 -10.36 24.17 49.44
CA GLN A 894 -8.99 24.61 49.68
C GLN A 894 -8.83 26.09 49.31
N ALA A 895 -8.14 26.84 50.17
CA ALA A 895 -7.78 28.23 49.87
C ALA A 895 -6.66 28.28 48.81
N VAL A 896 -6.90 29.07 47.77
CA VAL A 896 -6.01 29.30 46.62
C VAL A 896 -5.58 30.75 46.63
N THR A 897 -4.30 30.99 46.45
CA THR A 897 -3.72 32.33 46.34
C THR A 897 -3.42 32.66 44.88
N PHE A 898 -3.91 33.80 44.44
CA PHE A 898 -3.70 34.39 43.12
C PHE A 898 -2.81 35.62 43.27
N THR A 899 -1.68 35.66 42.54
CA THR A 899 -0.74 36.78 42.57
C THR A 899 -0.60 37.37 41.17
N GLY A 900 -1.11 38.58 41.01
CA GLY A 900 -1.13 39.35 39.77
C GLY A 900 0.07 40.29 39.64
N THR A 901 0.56 40.42 38.42
CA THR A 901 1.67 41.29 38.01
C THR A 901 1.27 42.14 36.82
N ALA A 902 1.77 43.38 36.80
CA ALA A 902 1.45 44.38 35.78
C ALA A 902 2.71 45.02 35.20
N THR A 903 2.75 45.19 33.90
CA THR A 903 3.82 45.89 33.15
C THR A 903 3.24 46.79 32.07
N GLY A 904 4.00 47.78 31.60
CA GLY A 904 3.51 48.81 30.67
C GLY A 904 2.54 49.81 31.33
N GLY A 905 2.03 50.78 30.57
CA GLY A 905 1.18 51.84 31.09
C GLY A 905 1.85 52.78 32.10
N THR A 906 1.03 53.48 32.88
CA THR A 906 1.42 54.54 33.81
C THR A 906 1.08 54.15 35.26
N GLN A 907 2.10 54.02 36.11
CA GLN A 907 1.89 53.68 37.54
C GLN A 907 1.23 54.84 38.32
N PRO A 908 0.45 54.56 39.37
CA PRO A 908 0.16 53.25 39.99
C PRO A 908 -0.88 52.40 39.24
N TYR A 909 -0.84 51.08 39.49
CA TYR A 909 -1.83 50.12 38.97
C TYR A 909 -2.90 49.78 40.02
N SER A 910 -4.09 49.43 39.54
CA SER A 910 -5.19 48.82 40.29
C SER A 910 -5.51 47.44 39.70
N TYR A 911 -5.99 46.51 40.54
CA TYR A 911 -6.17 45.10 40.19
C TYR A 911 -7.57 44.64 40.63
N SER A 912 -8.32 44.02 39.72
CA SER A 912 -9.61 43.36 39.98
C SER A 912 -9.63 41.94 39.42
N TRP A 913 -10.34 41.05 40.10
CA TRP A 913 -10.40 39.62 39.80
C TRP A 913 -11.84 39.15 39.62
N ASP A 914 -12.06 38.27 38.66
CA ASP A 914 -13.20 37.37 38.56
C ASP A 914 -12.67 35.94 38.66
N PHE A 915 -13.18 35.13 39.58
CA PHE A 915 -12.70 33.77 39.81
C PHE A 915 -13.39 32.70 38.95
N GLY A 916 -14.37 33.09 38.12
CA GLY A 916 -15.07 32.19 37.19
C GLY A 916 -16.21 31.37 37.80
N ASP A 917 -16.48 31.53 39.10
CA ASP A 917 -17.61 30.93 39.83
C ASP A 917 -18.63 31.98 40.34
N GLY A 918 -18.48 33.23 39.89
CA GLY A 918 -19.28 34.38 40.32
C GLY A 918 -18.70 35.14 41.52
N ALA A 919 -17.62 34.64 42.15
CA ALA A 919 -16.87 35.41 43.14
C ALA A 919 -15.89 36.39 42.48
N THR A 920 -15.64 37.53 43.13
CA THR A 920 -14.70 38.56 42.66
C THR A 920 -13.70 38.95 43.75
N GLY A 921 -12.58 39.54 43.35
CA GLY A 921 -11.50 39.97 44.24
C GLY A 921 -10.85 41.28 43.82
N SER A 922 -9.96 41.82 44.65
CA SER A 922 -9.19 43.04 44.34
C SER A 922 -7.80 43.03 44.98
N GLY A 923 -6.90 43.85 44.46
CA GLY A 923 -5.51 43.93 44.89
C GLY A 923 -4.58 42.95 44.16
N ALA A 924 -3.27 43.20 44.24
CA ALA A 924 -2.26 42.41 43.51
C ALA A 924 -2.13 40.96 44.02
N ILE A 925 -2.58 40.68 45.24
CA ILE A 925 -2.71 39.32 45.79
C ILE A 925 -4.15 39.17 46.27
N ALA A 926 -4.83 38.12 45.79
CA ALA A 926 -6.18 37.77 46.20
C ALA A 926 -6.24 36.28 46.57
N ALA A 927 -7.14 35.92 47.49
CA ALA A 927 -7.34 34.53 47.92
C ALA A 927 -8.81 34.13 47.72
N HIS A 928 -9.03 32.90 47.24
CA HIS A 928 -10.37 32.36 46.97
C HIS A 928 -10.41 30.86 47.26
N ALA A 929 -11.60 30.31 47.52
CA ALA A 929 -11.80 28.88 47.74
C ALA A 929 -13.08 28.41 47.02
N TYR A 930 -12.92 27.46 46.11
CA TYR A 930 -14.00 26.97 45.26
C TYR A 930 -14.88 25.95 46.01
N SER A 931 -16.19 26.15 45.96
CA SER A 931 -17.19 25.33 46.66
C SER A 931 -17.61 24.06 45.90
N THR A 932 -17.31 23.98 44.61
CA THR A 932 -17.60 22.84 43.73
C THR A 932 -16.37 22.45 42.91
N SER A 933 -16.29 21.19 42.49
CA SER A 933 -15.26 20.71 41.57
C SER A 933 -15.64 21.05 40.13
N GLY A 934 -14.68 21.51 39.34
CA GLY A 934 -14.92 21.99 37.98
C GLY A 934 -13.70 22.69 37.40
N SER A 935 -13.87 23.32 36.23
CA SER A 935 -12.85 24.14 35.60
C SER A 935 -13.32 25.58 35.59
N PHE A 936 -12.63 26.48 36.29
CA PHE A 936 -13.04 27.86 36.46
C PHE A 936 -12.09 28.80 35.70
N THR A 937 -12.63 29.70 34.87
CA THR A 937 -11.82 30.66 34.12
C THR A 937 -11.59 31.90 34.97
N VAL A 938 -10.44 31.96 35.64
CA VAL A 938 -10.04 33.13 36.44
C VAL A 938 -9.54 34.22 35.52
N THR A 939 -10.04 35.44 35.69
CA THR A 939 -9.64 36.63 34.93
C THR A 939 -9.12 37.71 35.88
N LEU A 940 -7.87 38.12 35.67
CA LEU A 940 -7.30 39.34 36.24
C LEU A 940 -7.50 40.49 35.25
N THR A 941 -8.03 41.62 35.73
CA THR A 941 -7.98 42.90 35.03
C THR A 941 -7.12 43.88 35.83
N VAL A 942 -6.21 44.55 35.14
CA VAL A 942 -5.36 45.63 35.68
C VAL A 942 -5.73 46.93 34.99
N ALA A 943 -5.88 48.01 35.74
CA ALA A 943 -6.00 49.37 35.19
C ALA A 943 -4.85 50.26 35.69
N ASP A 944 -4.27 51.07 34.81
CA ASP A 944 -3.22 52.04 35.12
C ASP A 944 -3.80 53.41 35.55
N SER A 945 -2.95 54.34 35.94
CA SER A 945 -3.39 55.68 36.40
C SER A 945 -3.94 56.57 35.29
N ALA A 946 -3.84 56.16 34.03
CA ALA A 946 -4.43 56.82 32.86
C ALA A 946 -5.73 56.11 32.40
N SER A 947 -6.28 55.20 33.21
CA SER A 947 -7.46 54.37 32.90
C SER A 947 -7.30 53.42 31.71
N GLN A 948 -6.07 53.14 31.27
CA GLN A 948 -5.81 52.05 30.33
C GLN A 948 -5.90 50.71 31.05
N THR A 949 -6.46 49.69 30.40
CA THR A 949 -6.63 48.36 30.99
C THR A 949 -5.86 47.28 30.24
N GLY A 950 -5.44 46.26 30.99
CA GLY A 950 -4.90 45.01 30.48
C GLY A 950 -5.50 43.84 31.24
N SER A 951 -5.79 42.73 30.57
CA SER A 951 -6.39 41.55 31.19
C SER A 951 -5.62 40.27 30.86
N ALA A 952 -5.71 39.31 31.77
CA ALA A 952 -5.20 37.95 31.59
C ALA A 952 -6.20 36.96 32.17
N SER A 953 -6.46 35.87 31.44
CA SER A 953 -7.35 34.80 31.90
C SER A 953 -6.63 33.45 31.91
N LYS A 954 -6.94 32.61 32.89
CA LYS A 954 -6.41 31.24 33.00
C LYS A 954 -7.49 30.30 33.51
N SER A 955 -7.61 29.14 32.86
CA SER A 955 -8.44 28.05 33.35
C SER A 955 -7.77 27.37 34.55
N VAL A 956 -8.54 27.18 35.63
CA VAL A 956 -8.09 26.64 36.91
C VAL A 956 -8.95 25.40 37.25
N PRO A 957 -8.38 24.19 37.17
CA PRO A 957 -9.08 22.97 37.52
C PRO A 957 -9.10 22.75 39.04
N VAL A 958 -10.29 22.47 39.57
CA VAL A 958 -10.56 22.18 40.98
C VAL A 958 -11.08 20.75 41.09
N SER A 959 -10.33 19.91 41.79
CA SER A 959 -10.64 18.50 42.01
C SER A 959 -11.44 18.28 43.31
N PRO A 960 -12.31 17.27 43.39
CA PRO A 960 -12.98 16.92 44.65
C PRO A 960 -11.96 16.44 45.71
N SER A 961 -12.19 16.80 46.97
CA SER A 961 -11.16 16.76 48.04
C SER A 961 -10.76 15.38 48.55
N SER A 962 -11.46 14.34 48.09
CA SER A 962 -11.01 12.94 48.12
C SER A 962 -11.95 12.14 47.23
N ILE A 963 -11.43 11.41 46.24
CA ILE A 963 -12.23 10.41 45.52
C ILE A 963 -12.30 9.16 46.42
N PRO A 964 -13.49 8.64 46.75
CA PRO A 964 -13.61 7.35 47.41
C PRO A 964 -13.12 6.25 46.45
N ASP A 965 -12.19 5.40 46.89
CA ASP A 965 -11.52 4.39 46.06
C ASP A 965 -11.52 3.01 46.74
N PHE A 966 -11.10 1.94 46.08
CA PHE A 966 -10.97 0.61 46.70
C PHE A 966 -9.74 -0.13 46.16
N THR A 967 -9.01 -0.83 47.03
CA THR A 967 -7.93 -1.72 46.58
C THR A 967 -8.51 -3.07 46.14
N ALA A 968 -7.93 -3.68 45.11
CA ALA A 968 -8.33 -5.00 44.61
C ALA A 968 -7.09 -5.91 44.53
N ASN A 969 -7.14 -7.09 45.17
CA ASN A 969 -6.02 -8.04 45.25
C ASN A 969 -6.48 -9.48 44.98
N ALA A 970 -5.58 -10.36 44.52
CA ALA A 970 -5.84 -11.80 44.39
C ALA A 970 -4.80 -12.64 45.16
N SER A 971 -5.23 -13.74 45.77
CA SER A 971 -4.37 -14.63 46.54
C SER A 971 -4.78 -16.11 46.39
N PRO A 972 -3.88 -17.01 45.93
CA PRO A 972 -2.55 -16.72 45.40
C PRO A 972 -2.61 -16.06 44.01
N THR A 973 -1.61 -15.24 43.67
CA THR A 973 -1.45 -14.62 42.34
C THR A 973 -0.93 -15.59 41.27
N THR A 974 -0.57 -16.82 41.63
CA THR A 974 -0.24 -17.91 40.71
C THR A 974 -0.89 -19.20 41.17
N VAL A 975 -1.56 -19.89 40.26
CA VAL A 975 -2.18 -21.20 40.46
C VAL A 975 -1.70 -22.17 39.38
N SER A 976 -1.63 -23.47 39.69
CA SER A 976 -1.23 -24.51 38.73
C SER A 976 -2.31 -25.59 38.65
N VAL A 977 -2.60 -26.08 37.45
CA VAL A 977 -3.66 -27.06 37.18
C VAL A 977 -3.27 -27.98 36.03
N GLN A 978 -3.65 -29.25 36.11
CA GLN A 978 -3.53 -30.17 34.98
C GLN A 978 -4.71 -29.95 34.02
N ALA A 979 -4.44 -29.91 32.70
CA ALA A 979 -5.46 -29.76 31.68
C ALA A 979 -6.64 -30.74 31.89
N GLY A 980 -7.87 -30.21 31.95
CA GLY A 980 -9.09 -30.94 32.28
C GLY A 980 -9.60 -30.75 33.71
N ASN A 981 -8.86 -30.03 34.56
CA ASN A 981 -9.23 -29.74 35.95
C ASN A 981 -9.42 -28.23 36.19
N SER A 982 -9.80 -27.85 37.41
CA SER A 982 -9.91 -26.45 37.84
C SER A 982 -8.97 -26.12 39.01
N ALA A 983 -8.60 -24.85 39.11
CA ALA A 983 -7.87 -24.28 40.26
C ALA A 983 -8.56 -22.97 40.69
N SER A 984 -8.28 -22.49 41.91
CA SER A 984 -8.94 -21.30 42.45
C SER A 984 -7.99 -20.30 43.12
N SER A 985 -8.37 -19.02 43.04
CA SER A 985 -7.72 -17.90 43.73
C SER A 985 -8.80 -17.03 44.37
N GLN A 986 -8.53 -16.45 45.54
CA GLN A 986 -9.46 -15.53 46.20
C GLN A 986 -9.19 -14.09 45.76
N VAL A 987 -10.21 -13.41 45.26
CA VAL A 987 -10.16 -11.97 44.94
C VAL A 987 -10.76 -11.19 46.11
N GLN A 988 -10.00 -10.30 46.73
CA GLN A 988 -10.43 -9.46 47.85
C GLN A 988 -10.39 -7.98 47.46
N LEU A 989 -11.48 -7.29 47.77
CA LEU A 989 -11.61 -5.83 47.68
C LEU A 989 -11.63 -5.22 49.09
N SER A 990 -11.01 -4.06 49.24
CA SER A 990 -11.04 -3.28 50.50
C SER A 990 -11.29 -1.80 50.20
N SER A 991 -12.21 -1.19 50.95
CA SER A 991 -12.54 0.24 50.87
C SER A 991 -11.35 1.11 51.28
N LEU A 992 -11.03 2.09 50.44
CA LEU A 992 -10.04 3.13 50.65
C LEU A 992 -10.76 4.49 50.64
N THR A 993 -10.20 5.51 51.32
CA THR A 993 -10.72 6.90 51.33
C THR A 993 -12.24 7.03 51.56
N GLY A 994 -12.85 6.07 52.27
CA GLY A 994 -14.26 6.08 52.63
C GLY A 994 -15.23 5.43 51.64
N PHE A 995 -14.77 4.76 50.58
CA PHE A 995 -15.61 4.16 49.54
C PHE A 995 -16.71 3.23 50.08
N ALA A 996 -17.95 3.53 49.70
CA ALA A 996 -19.09 2.66 49.91
C ALA A 996 -19.88 2.57 48.60
N GLY A 997 -20.13 1.35 48.12
CA GLY A 997 -20.72 1.14 46.80
C GLY A 997 -20.51 -0.28 46.28
N THR A 998 -21.13 -0.58 45.15
CA THR A 998 -20.97 -1.88 44.47
C THR A 998 -19.88 -1.80 43.41
N VAL A 999 -18.92 -2.70 43.50
CA VAL A 999 -17.86 -2.92 42.52
C VAL A 999 -18.26 -4.10 41.64
N LEU A 1000 -18.28 -3.88 40.32
CA LEU A 1000 -18.47 -4.92 39.32
C LEU A 1000 -17.10 -5.49 38.92
N LEU A 1001 -16.98 -6.80 38.91
CA LEU A 1001 -15.79 -7.55 38.53
C LEU A 1001 -16.04 -8.27 37.20
N THR A 1002 -15.23 -7.97 36.21
CA THR A 1002 -15.16 -8.74 34.95
C THR A 1002 -13.86 -9.52 34.92
N VAL A 1003 -13.85 -10.69 34.26
CA VAL A 1003 -12.66 -11.53 34.18
C VAL A 1003 -12.47 -12.07 32.77
N THR A 1004 -11.22 -12.06 32.28
CA THR A 1004 -10.81 -12.60 30.99
C THR A 1004 -9.53 -13.42 31.15
N SER A 1005 -9.26 -14.33 30.20
CA SER A 1005 -8.02 -15.12 30.14
C SER A 1005 -7.31 -14.89 28.81
N SER A 1006 -5.99 -14.70 28.86
CA SER A 1006 -5.16 -14.49 27.67
C SER A 1006 -3.95 -15.45 27.66
N PRO A 1007 -3.67 -16.11 26.52
CA PRO A 1007 -4.56 -16.25 25.36
C PRO A 1007 -5.74 -17.18 25.71
N THR A 1008 -6.75 -17.30 24.84
CA THR A 1008 -7.97 -18.08 25.16
C THR A 1008 -7.69 -19.57 25.45
N GLY A 1009 -8.57 -20.18 26.26
CA GLY A 1009 -8.53 -21.61 26.62
C GLY A 1009 -9.16 -21.88 28.00
N PRO A 1010 -8.52 -21.48 29.11
CA PRO A 1010 -9.11 -21.56 30.44
C PRO A 1010 -10.36 -20.72 30.57
N SER A 1011 -11.33 -21.21 31.34
CA SER A 1011 -12.60 -20.57 31.65
C SER A 1011 -12.59 -20.02 33.09
N PRO A 1012 -12.17 -18.75 33.31
CA PRO A 1012 -12.26 -18.10 34.61
C PRO A 1012 -13.71 -17.70 34.93
N VAL A 1013 -14.18 -18.03 36.13
CA VAL A 1013 -15.52 -17.69 36.64
C VAL A 1013 -15.39 -17.16 38.07
N LEU A 1014 -16.03 -16.02 38.34
CA LEU A 1014 -16.14 -15.46 39.69
C LEU A 1014 -17.44 -15.96 40.34
N THR A 1015 -17.36 -16.44 41.58
CA THR A 1015 -18.53 -16.93 42.33
C THR A 1015 -19.57 -15.83 42.55
N GLN A 1016 -19.10 -14.61 42.76
CA GLN A 1016 -19.88 -13.37 42.76
C GLN A 1016 -19.13 -12.35 41.90
N PRO A 1017 -19.68 -11.91 40.75
CA PRO A 1017 -19.07 -10.89 39.91
C PRO A 1017 -19.42 -9.45 40.36
N SER A 1018 -20.23 -9.27 41.39
CA SER A 1018 -20.47 -7.97 42.01
C SER A 1018 -20.30 -8.07 43.52
N LEU A 1019 -19.59 -7.10 44.11
CA LEU A 1019 -19.30 -7.05 45.54
C LEU A 1019 -19.63 -5.65 46.07
N SER A 1020 -20.44 -5.58 47.12
CA SER A 1020 -20.74 -4.32 47.80
C SER A 1020 -19.76 -4.09 48.96
N LEU A 1021 -19.10 -2.94 48.95
CA LEU A 1021 -18.25 -2.46 50.03
C LEU A 1021 -18.99 -1.43 50.88
N THR A 1022 -18.79 -1.50 52.20
CA THR A 1022 -19.08 -0.40 53.13
C THR A 1022 -17.84 0.45 53.32
N SER A 1023 -18.01 1.69 53.79
CA SER A 1023 -16.91 2.60 54.11
C SER A 1023 -15.95 1.96 55.12
N GLY A 1024 -14.68 1.79 54.74
CA GLY A 1024 -13.65 1.08 55.53
C GLY A 1024 -13.81 -0.44 55.63
N GLY A 1025 -14.77 -1.05 54.93
CA GLY A 1025 -15.01 -2.49 54.90
C GLY A 1025 -14.23 -3.24 53.79
N SER A 1026 -14.33 -4.57 53.79
CA SER A 1026 -13.76 -5.45 52.77
C SER A 1026 -14.74 -6.54 52.33
N ALA A 1027 -14.69 -6.95 51.06
CA ALA A 1027 -15.50 -8.02 50.49
C ALA A 1027 -14.61 -8.94 49.65
N ALA A 1028 -14.99 -10.22 49.48
CA ALA A 1028 -14.21 -11.17 48.71
C ALA A 1028 -15.08 -12.13 47.89
N THR A 1029 -14.52 -12.60 46.78
CA THR A 1029 -15.13 -13.58 45.87
C THR A 1029 -14.09 -14.62 45.46
N THR A 1030 -14.51 -15.84 45.12
CA THR A 1030 -13.62 -16.88 44.62
C THR A 1030 -13.61 -16.87 43.10
N LEU A 1031 -12.42 -16.70 42.52
CA LEU A 1031 -12.13 -16.96 41.12
C LEU A 1031 -11.81 -18.44 40.95
N THR A 1032 -12.64 -19.16 40.21
CA THR A 1032 -12.38 -20.55 39.78
C THR A 1032 -11.99 -20.53 38.31
N ILE A 1033 -10.87 -21.14 37.97
CA ILE A 1033 -10.34 -21.19 36.61
C ILE A 1033 -10.35 -22.66 36.16
N SER A 1034 -11.31 -22.99 35.30
CA SER A 1034 -11.47 -24.35 34.76
C SER A 1034 -10.69 -24.52 33.46
N THR A 1035 -10.19 -25.71 33.20
CA THR A 1035 -9.53 -26.09 31.94
C THR A 1035 -10.16 -27.34 31.35
N THR A 1036 -10.12 -27.46 30.03
CA THR A 1036 -10.45 -28.69 29.29
C THR A 1036 -9.20 -29.56 29.12
N THR A 1037 -9.37 -30.84 28.79
CA THR A 1037 -8.26 -31.73 28.40
C THR A 1037 -7.51 -31.24 27.15
N SER A 1038 -8.18 -30.44 26.31
CA SER A 1038 -7.61 -29.75 25.13
C SER A 1038 -6.94 -28.40 25.44
N THR A 1039 -6.97 -27.93 26.69
CA THR A 1039 -6.32 -26.66 27.06
C THR A 1039 -4.81 -26.79 26.96
N THR A 1040 -4.19 -25.97 26.11
CA THR A 1040 -2.76 -26.02 25.80
C THR A 1040 -1.88 -25.93 27.05
N VAL A 1041 -0.82 -26.74 27.11
CA VAL A 1041 0.15 -26.75 28.21
C VAL A 1041 1.03 -25.49 28.13
N ARG A 1042 0.64 -24.43 28.83
CA ARG A 1042 1.37 -23.16 28.93
C ARG A 1042 0.96 -22.36 30.17
N ASN A 1043 1.61 -21.22 30.37
CA ASN A 1043 1.12 -20.20 31.28
C ASN A 1043 0.05 -19.34 30.58
N TYR A 1044 -0.96 -18.95 31.35
CA TYR A 1044 -2.06 -18.07 30.95
C TYR A 1044 -2.16 -16.92 31.94
N ASP A 1045 -2.45 -15.74 31.44
CA ASP A 1045 -2.74 -14.56 32.26
C ASP A 1045 -4.26 -14.44 32.43
N VAL A 1046 -4.75 -14.48 33.66
CA VAL A 1046 -6.16 -14.25 33.99
C VAL A 1046 -6.30 -12.84 34.56
N ARG A 1047 -6.85 -11.95 33.74
CA ARG A 1047 -7.03 -10.53 34.05
C ARG A 1047 -8.41 -10.31 34.65
N ILE A 1048 -8.46 -9.70 35.83
CA ILE A 1048 -9.69 -9.29 36.51
C ILE A 1048 -9.75 -7.77 36.47
N VAL A 1049 -10.86 -7.18 36.03
CA VAL A 1049 -11.07 -5.72 36.02
C VAL A 1049 -12.23 -5.37 36.94
N ALA A 1050 -11.95 -4.56 37.96
CA ALA A 1050 -12.87 -4.16 39.00
C ALA A 1050 -13.29 -2.70 38.80
N VAL A 1051 -14.58 -2.44 38.61
CA VAL A 1051 -15.12 -1.12 38.19
C VAL A 1051 -16.24 -0.67 39.12
N SER A 1052 -16.24 0.60 39.52
CA SER A 1052 -17.39 1.26 40.15
C SER A 1052 -17.44 2.73 39.73
N GLY A 1053 -18.46 3.11 38.95
CA GLY A 1053 -18.51 4.42 38.30
C GLY A 1053 -17.31 4.60 37.37
N SER A 1054 -16.52 5.65 37.58
CA SER A 1054 -15.26 5.91 36.87
C SER A 1054 -14.03 5.22 37.48
N THR A 1055 -14.12 4.69 38.69
CA THR A 1055 -13.00 4.05 39.40
C THR A 1055 -12.77 2.64 38.86
N THR A 1056 -11.56 2.34 38.40
CA THR A 1056 -11.19 1.04 37.80
C THR A 1056 -9.84 0.54 38.29
N HIS A 1057 -9.79 -0.71 38.77
CA HIS A 1057 -8.57 -1.44 39.13
C HIS A 1057 -8.41 -2.72 38.32
N THR A 1058 -7.18 -3.16 38.07
CA THR A 1058 -6.89 -4.42 37.34
C THR A 1058 -6.00 -5.32 38.19
N ILE A 1059 -6.36 -6.61 38.29
CA ILE A 1059 -5.57 -7.66 38.94
C ILE A 1059 -5.19 -8.72 37.89
N HIS A 1060 -4.03 -9.35 38.05
CA HIS A 1060 -3.57 -10.47 37.24
C HIS A 1060 -3.35 -11.72 38.10
N VAL A 1061 -3.81 -12.87 37.62
CA VAL A 1061 -3.56 -14.20 38.20
C VAL A 1061 -2.95 -15.10 37.13
N THR A 1062 -1.72 -15.58 37.35
CA THR A 1062 -1.07 -16.51 36.42
C THR A 1062 -1.60 -17.93 36.65
N LEU A 1063 -2.23 -18.53 35.64
CA LEU A 1063 -2.56 -19.95 35.61
C LEU A 1063 -1.47 -20.71 34.86
N ARG A 1064 -0.85 -21.71 35.50
CA ARG A 1064 0.05 -22.66 34.83
C ARG A 1064 -0.71 -23.94 34.50
N VAL A 1065 -0.89 -24.23 33.21
CA VAL A 1065 -1.52 -25.48 32.77
C VAL A 1065 -0.43 -26.52 32.51
N THR A 1066 -0.51 -27.67 33.20
CA THR A 1066 0.41 -28.80 33.03
C THR A 1066 -0.22 -29.91 32.20
N ALA A 1067 0.62 -30.69 31.51
CA ALA A 1067 0.17 -31.82 30.70
C ALA A 1067 -0.56 -32.88 31.54
N VAL A 1068 -1.53 -33.55 30.93
CA VAL A 1068 -2.07 -34.82 31.44
C VAL A 1068 -0.96 -35.87 31.29
N PRO A 1069 -0.54 -36.57 32.36
CA PRO A 1069 0.37 -37.70 32.22
C PRO A 1069 -0.27 -38.77 31.32
N PRO A 1070 0.46 -39.33 30.33
CA PRO A 1070 -0.09 -40.38 29.50
C PRO A 1070 -0.49 -41.59 30.37
N PRO A 1071 -1.57 -42.32 30.04
CA PRO A 1071 -2.02 -43.44 30.85
C PRO A 1071 -0.99 -44.58 30.87
N PRO A 1072 -0.93 -45.37 31.96
CA PRO A 1072 -0.09 -46.57 32.05
C PRO A 1072 -0.34 -47.51 30.86
N ASP A 1073 0.72 -47.90 30.17
CA ASP A 1073 0.66 -48.64 28.91
C ASP A 1073 1.76 -49.72 28.86
N ILE A 1074 1.68 -50.62 27.88
CA ILE A 1074 2.68 -51.66 27.63
C ILE A 1074 3.15 -51.55 26.17
N ASP A 1075 4.34 -52.04 25.91
CA ASP A 1075 4.84 -52.29 24.56
C ASP A 1075 5.20 -53.77 24.39
N ILE A 1076 5.10 -54.28 23.16
CA ILE A 1076 5.46 -55.65 22.77
C ILE A 1076 6.23 -55.63 21.46
N SER A 1077 7.42 -56.21 21.46
CA SER A 1077 8.28 -56.33 20.28
C SER A 1077 8.87 -57.74 20.15
N SER A 1078 9.25 -58.12 18.93
CA SER A 1078 9.96 -59.37 18.65
C SER A 1078 11.41 -59.09 18.26
N SER A 1079 12.33 -59.99 18.59
CA SER A 1079 13.74 -59.92 18.17
C SER A 1079 13.93 -60.15 16.68
N GLN A 1080 12.94 -60.73 16.01
CA GLN A 1080 12.92 -61.09 14.61
C GLN A 1080 11.50 -60.88 14.06
N THR A 1081 11.38 -60.10 12.98
CA THR A 1081 10.14 -59.91 12.24
C THR A 1081 9.90 -60.98 11.18
N THR A 1082 10.95 -61.72 10.80
CA THR A 1082 10.89 -62.82 9.82
C THR A 1082 11.68 -64.04 10.30
N LEU A 1083 11.13 -65.22 10.11
CA LEU A 1083 11.75 -66.53 10.36
C LEU A 1083 11.70 -67.36 9.06
N SER A 1084 12.76 -68.11 8.76
CA SER A 1084 12.79 -69.07 7.65
C SER A 1084 12.93 -70.48 8.20
N LEU A 1085 12.05 -71.40 7.80
CA LEU A 1085 11.96 -72.76 8.33
C LEU A 1085 11.58 -73.76 7.23
N GLN A 1086 12.22 -74.92 7.18
CA GLN A 1086 11.73 -76.03 6.39
C GLN A 1086 10.47 -76.66 7.03
N ALA A 1087 9.64 -77.35 6.24
CA ALA A 1087 8.50 -78.12 6.77
C ALA A 1087 8.95 -79.19 7.79
N GLY A 1088 8.35 -79.17 8.98
CA GLY A 1088 8.75 -80.04 10.11
C GLY A 1088 9.79 -79.44 11.06
N ALA A 1089 10.41 -78.31 10.72
CA ALA A 1089 11.43 -77.66 11.56
C ALA A 1089 10.83 -76.76 12.66
N THR A 1090 11.64 -76.43 13.67
CA THR A 1090 11.31 -75.49 14.76
C THR A 1090 12.45 -74.51 15.03
N THR A 1091 12.15 -73.29 15.43
CA THR A 1091 13.12 -72.28 15.91
C THR A 1091 12.54 -71.45 17.07
N ASN A 1092 13.37 -70.59 17.67
CA ASN A 1092 13.00 -69.71 18.77
C ASN A 1092 13.13 -68.24 18.37
N ALA A 1093 12.11 -67.43 18.69
CA ALA A 1093 12.15 -65.98 18.67
C ALA A 1093 12.01 -65.43 20.10
N ILE A 1094 12.57 -64.26 20.39
CA ILE A 1094 12.41 -63.58 21.69
C ILE A 1094 11.34 -62.51 21.54
N ILE A 1095 10.36 -62.52 22.45
CA ILE A 1095 9.38 -61.45 22.60
C ILE A 1095 9.75 -60.63 23.83
N THR A 1096 9.78 -59.31 23.69
CA THR A 1096 10.09 -58.36 24.77
C THR A 1096 8.84 -57.56 25.11
N LEU A 1097 8.51 -57.49 26.40
CA LEU A 1097 7.47 -56.63 26.95
C LEU A 1097 8.12 -55.49 27.74
N THR A 1098 7.65 -54.26 27.54
CA THR A 1098 8.15 -53.07 28.23
C THR A 1098 7.01 -52.32 28.92
N SER A 1099 7.24 -51.93 30.17
CA SER A 1099 6.35 -51.03 30.93
C SER A 1099 6.52 -49.60 30.43
N LEU A 1100 5.43 -48.99 29.96
CA LEU A 1100 5.36 -47.58 29.60
C LEU A 1100 4.50 -46.80 30.61
N ASN A 1101 4.80 -45.51 30.76
CA ASN A 1101 3.98 -44.56 31.53
C ASN A 1101 3.65 -45.01 32.97
N GLY A 1102 4.56 -45.77 33.61
CA GLY A 1102 4.38 -46.26 34.97
C GLY A 1102 3.53 -47.53 35.13
N PHE A 1103 3.24 -48.27 34.04
CA PHE A 1103 2.51 -49.53 34.12
C PHE A 1103 3.17 -50.55 35.05
N SER A 1104 2.42 -51.02 36.03
CA SER A 1104 2.83 -52.09 36.93
C SER A 1104 1.68 -53.07 37.06
N GLY A 1105 1.87 -54.31 36.64
CA GLY A 1105 0.77 -55.27 36.52
C GLY A 1105 1.13 -56.55 35.79
N THR A 1106 0.16 -57.43 35.68
CA THR A 1106 0.28 -58.76 35.07
C THR A 1106 -0.27 -58.72 33.64
N VAL A 1107 0.58 -59.04 32.67
CA VAL A 1107 0.29 -59.11 31.24
C VAL A 1107 0.09 -60.56 30.84
N LEU A 1108 -1.06 -60.85 30.23
CA LEU A 1108 -1.35 -62.10 29.54
C LEU A 1108 -0.79 -62.02 28.11
N VAL A 1109 0.02 -63.00 27.72
CA VAL A 1109 0.59 -63.13 26.37
C VAL A 1109 -0.05 -64.30 25.67
N THR A 1110 -0.61 -64.05 24.48
CA THR A 1110 -1.19 -65.07 23.61
C THR A 1110 -0.63 -64.91 22.20
N ALA A 1111 -0.84 -65.89 21.32
CA ALA A 1111 -0.52 -65.74 19.92
C ALA A 1111 -1.57 -66.45 19.04
N THR A 1112 -1.64 -66.04 17.78
CA THR A 1112 -2.42 -66.69 16.72
C THR A 1112 -1.52 -66.85 15.49
N SER A 1113 -1.80 -67.83 14.64
CA SER A 1113 -1.00 -68.09 13.44
C SER A 1113 -1.86 -68.60 12.28
N SER A 1114 -1.34 -68.44 11.06
CA SER A 1114 -1.87 -69.12 9.88
C SER A 1114 -1.82 -70.65 10.03
N THR A 1115 -2.77 -71.34 9.39
CA THR A 1115 -2.84 -72.81 9.34
C THR A 1115 -1.56 -73.40 8.76
N GLY A 1116 -0.91 -74.33 9.46
CA GLY A 1116 0.37 -74.93 9.06
C GLY A 1116 1.51 -74.67 10.06
N LEU A 1117 1.38 -73.64 10.91
CA LEU A 1117 2.32 -73.38 11.99
C LEU A 1117 1.85 -74.00 13.32
N ASN A 1118 2.81 -74.36 14.17
CA ASN A 1118 2.58 -74.56 15.60
C ASN A 1118 3.51 -73.63 16.40
N PHE A 1119 3.15 -73.32 17.64
CA PHE A 1119 3.98 -72.48 18.50
C PHE A 1119 3.77 -72.79 19.98
N THR A 1120 4.77 -72.45 20.79
CA THR A 1120 4.76 -72.59 22.25
C THR A 1120 5.42 -71.38 22.89
N LEU A 1121 4.76 -70.77 23.87
CA LEU A 1121 5.34 -69.71 24.70
C LEU A 1121 5.95 -70.31 25.97
N THR A 1122 7.14 -69.83 26.36
CA THR A 1122 7.78 -70.20 27.64
C THR A 1122 6.94 -69.83 28.86
N THR A 1123 6.18 -68.75 28.79
CA THR A 1123 5.08 -68.44 29.70
C THR A 1123 4.02 -67.62 28.95
N GLY A 1124 2.74 -67.87 29.26
CA GLY A 1124 1.63 -67.03 28.80
C GLY A 1124 1.34 -65.85 29.74
N ILE A 1125 2.06 -65.69 30.85
CA ILE A 1125 1.84 -64.64 31.85
C ILE A 1125 3.17 -64.04 32.29
N VAL A 1126 3.27 -62.70 32.27
CA VAL A 1126 4.45 -61.93 32.68
C VAL A 1126 4.03 -60.79 33.60
N THR A 1127 4.77 -60.56 34.69
CA THR A 1127 4.54 -59.40 35.57
C THR A 1127 5.59 -58.33 35.30
N LEU A 1128 5.13 -57.11 35.00
CA LEU A 1128 5.97 -55.93 34.82
C LEU A 1128 5.88 -55.01 36.04
N SER A 1129 7.02 -54.43 36.43
CA SER A 1129 7.10 -53.27 37.31
C SER A 1129 7.20 -51.97 36.50
N ALA A 1130 6.81 -50.84 37.09
CA ALA A 1130 6.90 -49.53 36.44
C ALA A 1130 8.31 -49.25 35.88
N GLY A 1131 8.41 -49.02 34.57
CA GLY A 1131 9.67 -48.72 33.87
C GLY A 1131 10.60 -49.93 33.65
N SER A 1132 10.14 -51.16 33.88
CA SER A 1132 10.90 -52.39 33.61
C SER A 1132 10.52 -53.03 32.26
N SER A 1133 11.45 -53.82 31.71
CA SER A 1133 11.19 -54.71 30.57
C SER A 1133 11.47 -56.16 30.96
N GLN A 1134 10.75 -57.10 30.35
CA GLN A 1134 10.89 -58.54 30.54
C GLN A 1134 10.87 -59.26 29.19
N THR A 1135 11.65 -60.32 29.04
CA THR A 1135 11.70 -61.14 27.82
C THR A 1135 11.11 -62.53 28.04
N LEU A 1136 10.57 -63.10 26.98
CA LEU A 1136 10.06 -64.48 26.94
C LEU A 1136 10.36 -65.10 25.57
N THR A 1137 10.64 -66.40 25.55
CA THR A 1137 10.91 -67.13 24.29
C THR A 1137 9.60 -67.69 23.72
N LEU A 1138 9.40 -67.46 22.44
CA LEU A 1138 8.39 -68.06 21.57
C LEU A 1138 9.08 -69.10 20.69
N THR A 1139 8.78 -70.38 20.89
CA THR A 1139 9.17 -71.44 19.96
C THR A 1139 8.13 -71.52 18.84
N VAL A 1140 8.56 -71.43 17.59
CA VAL A 1140 7.72 -71.52 16.38
C VAL A 1140 8.16 -72.72 15.57
N GLY A 1141 7.21 -73.50 15.07
CA GLY A 1141 7.47 -74.61 14.16
C GLY A 1141 6.51 -74.68 12.98
N VAL A 1142 6.90 -75.46 11.99
CA VAL A 1142 6.15 -75.72 10.77
C VAL A 1142 5.70 -77.17 10.77
N LEU A 1143 4.43 -77.44 10.52
CA LEU A 1143 3.93 -78.81 10.45
C LEU A 1143 4.48 -79.52 9.19
N PRO A 1144 4.79 -80.84 9.23
CA PRO A 1144 5.45 -81.53 8.11
C PRO A 1144 4.72 -81.53 6.76
N ALA A 1145 3.41 -81.25 6.73
CA ALA A 1145 2.60 -81.19 5.51
C ALA A 1145 2.34 -79.75 5.00
N THR A 1146 3.03 -78.76 5.56
CA THR A 1146 2.86 -77.34 5.19
C THR A 1146 3.54 -77.05 3.87
N GLN A 1147 2.82 -76.39 2.95
CA GLN A 1147 3.36 -76.03 1.63
C GLN A 1147 4.35 -74.88 1.74
N THR A 1148 5.21 -74.71 0.72
CA THR A 1148 6.07 -73.54 0.62
C THR A 1148 5.24 -72.26 0.50
N GLY A 1149 5.61 -71.22 1.24
CA GLY A 1149 4.89 -69.96 1.24
C GLY A 1149 5.14 -69.13 2.50
N THR A 1150 4.39 -68.04 2.61
CA THR A 1150 4.54 -67.07 3.69
C THR A 1150 3.34 -67.16 4.64
N TYR A 1151 3.61 -67.38 5.92
CA TYR A 1151 2.63 -67.63 6.97
C TYR A 1151 2.74 -66.55 8.05
N GLY A 1152 1.62 -65.99 8.48
CA GLY A 1152 1.58 -64.97 9.53
C GLY A 1152 1.50 -65.58 10.92
N LEU A 1153 2.17 -64.96 11.89
CA LEU A 1153 2.00 -65.22 13.32
C LEU A 1153 1.93 -63.90 14.07
N THR A 1154 0.87 -63.68 14.85
CA THR A 1154 0.67 -62.45 15.64
C THR A 1154 0.69 -62.80 17.12
N VAL A 1155 1.55 -62.14 17.89
CA VAL A 1155 1.63 -62.25 19.35
C VAL A 1155 0.93 -61.05 19.96
N TYR A 1156 0.03 -61.29 20.92
CA TYR A 1156 -0.70 -60.27 21.64
C TYR A 1156 -0.24 -60.21 23.10
N ALA A 1157 -0.17 -59.01 23.65
CA ALA A 1157 -0.02 -58.73 25.08
C ALA A 1157 -1.25 -58.00 25.57
N ALA A 1158 -1.90 -58.49 26.63
CA ALA A 1158 -3.13 -57.93 27.17
C ALA A 1158 -3.10 -57.79 28.70
N SER A 1159 -3.63 -56.70 29.23
CA SER A 1159 -3.83 -56.47 30.67
C SER A 1159 -5.09 -55.64 30.90
N GLY A 1160 -6.18 -56.30 31.31
CA GLY A 1160 -7.49 -55.66 31.39
C GLY A 1160 -8.01 -55.30 30.00
N SER A 1161 -8.34 -54.03 29.78
CA SER A 1161 -8.75 -53.51 28.46
C SER A 1161 -7.56 -53.09 27.57
N LEU A 1162 -6.34 -53.12 28.10
CA LEU A 1162 -5.14 -52.75 27.35
C LEU A 1162 -4.69 -53.94 26.49
N GLN A 1163 -4.52 -53.75 25.19
CA GLN A 1163 -4.05 -54.79 24.26
C GLN A 1163 -3.07 -54.22 23.23
N ARG A 1164 -1.94 -54.90 23.04
CA ARG A 1164 -0.89 -54.59 22.06
C ARG A 1164 -0.52 -55.86 21.30
N SER A 1165 0.13 -55.73 20.14
CA SER A 1165 0.56 -56.90 19.36
C SER A 1165 1.80 -56.63 18.51
N THR A 1166 2.57 -57.70 18.26
CA THR A 1166 3.67 -57.73 17.30
C THR A 1166 3.50 -58.91 16.35
N SER A 1167 3.91 -58.75 15.10
CA SER A 1167 3.71 -59.75 14.04
C SER A 1167 5.05 -60.30 13.54
N LEU A 1168 5.10 -61.61 13.33
CA LEU A 1168 6.20 -62.35 12.75
C LEU A 1168 5.75 -63.00 11.45
N THR A 1169 6.63 -63.01 10.46
CA THR A 1169 6.44 -63.65 9.16
C THR A 1169 7.25 -64.95 9.12
N VAL A 1170 6.62 -66.08 8.87
CA VAL A 1170 7.31 -67.38 8.73
C VAL A 1170 7.32 -67.78 7.25
N MET A 1171 8.50 -67.83 6.66
CA MET A 1171 8.71 -68.34 5.29
C MET A 1171 9.02 -69.82 5.35
N VAL A 1172 8.15 -70.63 4.75
CA VAL A 1172 8.29 -72.09 4.68
C VAL A 1172 9.04 -72.49 3.41
N THR A 1173 10.15 -73.20 3.57
CA THR A 1173 10.97 -73.76 2.49
C THR A 1173 10.84 -75.29 2.42
N ILE A 1174 11.32 -75.88 1.33
CA ILE A 1174 11.47 -77.34 1.14
C ILE A 1174 12.94 -77.69 0.97
N ASN A 1175 13.28 -78.95 1.25
CA ASN A 1175 14.60 -79.51 1.04
C ASN A 1175 14.98 -79.58 -0.45
N SER A 1176 16.23 -79.29 -0.79
CA SER A 1176 16.79 -79.33 -2.14
C SER A 1176 17.88 -80.41 -2.23
N PRO A 1177 17.98 -81.20 -3.32
CA PRO A 1177 19.01 -82.23 -3.44
C PRO A 1177 20.44 -81.66 -3.43
N PRO A 1178 21.43 -82.41 -2.91
CA PRO A 1178 22.83 -82.00 -2.94
C PRO A 1178 23.31 -81.90 -4.39
N LYS A 1179 24.30 -81.05 -4.67
CA LYS A 1179 24.91 -80.96 -6.01
C LYS A 1179 26.21 -81.74 -6.07
N VAL A 1180 26.23 -82.90 -6.76
CA VAL A 1180 27.46 -83.70 -6.93
C VAL A 1180 28.40 -83.08 -7.97
N THR A 1181 29.70 -83.12 -7.67
CA THR A 1181 30.80 -82.75 -8.57
C THR A 1181 31.81 -83.90 -8.64
N VAL A 1182 31.88 -84.56 -9.80
CA VAL A 1182 32.86 -85.62 -10.09
C VAL A 1182 33.96 -85.04 -11.01
N PRO A 1183 35.25 -85.36 -10.79
CA PRO A 1183 36.34 -84.99 -11.70
C PRO A 1183 36.16 -85.55 -13.12
N ALA A 1184 36.81 -84.91 -14.10
CA ALA A 1184 36.71 -85.30 -15.50
C ALA A 1184 37.18 -86.75 -15.76
N PRO A 1185 36.65 -87.43 -16.80
CA PRO A 1185 37.00 -88.83 -17.12
C PRO A 1185 38.51 -89.04 -17.17
N THR A 1186 39.02 -89.82 -16.22
CA THR A 1186 40.46 -89.99 -16.01
C THR A 1186 40.97 -91.22 -16.75
N SER A 1187 41.91 -91.03 -17.68
CA SER A 1187 42.66 -92.14 -18.28
C SER A 1187 43.89 -92.47 -17.44
N GLY A 1188 44.22 -93.75 -17.32
CA GLY A 1188 45.36 -94.23 -16.54
C GLY A 1188 46.00 -95.46 -17.19
N LEU A 1189 47.27 -95.70 -16.86
CA LEU A 1189 48.00 -96.88 -17.32
C LEU A 1189 47.84 -98.03 -16.33
N ALA A 1190 47.67 -99.25 -16.83
CA ALA A 1190 47.67 -100.45 -16.01
C ALA A 1190 48.98 -100.57 -15.22
N GLY A 1191 48.88 -100.91 -13.93
CA GLY A 1191 49.98 -100.95 -12.96
C GLY A 1191 50.19 -99.65 -12.18
N PHE A 1192 49.51 -98.54 -12.52
CA PHE A 1192 49.59 -97.26 -11.80
C PHE A 1192 48.29 -96.94 -11.07
N SER A 1193 48.39 -96.25 -9.93
CA SER A 1193 47.22 -95.91 -9.12
C SER A 1193 46.49 -94.68 -9.68
N ILE A 1194 45.18 -94.82 -9.88
CA ILE A 1194 44.23 -93.77 -10.19
C ILE A 1194 43.54 -93.38 -8.88
N GLN A 1195 43.58 -92.10 -8.52
CA GLN A 1195 42.96 -91.57 -7.32
C GLN A 1195 42.28 -90.23 -7.62
N PHE A 1196 41.08 -90.02 -7.08
CA PHE A 1196 40.37 -88.75 -7.13
C PHE A 1196 39.33 -88.66 -6.00
N VAL A 1197 38.80 -87.47 -5.74
CA VAL A 1197 37.76 -87.24 -4.73
C VAL A 1197 36.48 -86.76 -5.42
N VAL A 1198 35.35 -87.34 -5.05
CA VAL A 1198 34.01 -86.85 -5.39
C VAL A 1198 33.56 -85.91 -4.29
N ASN A 1199 33.07 -84.73 -4.67
CA ASN A 1199 32.62 -83.72 -3.72
C ASN A 1199 31.17 -83.35 -4.00
N ALA A 1200 30.46 -82.84 -2.99
CA ALA A 1200 29.11 -82.31 -3.16
C ALA A 1200 28.92 -81.06 -2.30
N THR A 1201 27.96 -80.22 -2.67
CA THR A 1201 27.57 -79.03 -1.93
C THR A 1201 26.05 -78.96 -1.84
N ASP A 1202 25.53 -78.73 -0.65
CA ASP A 1202 24.08 -78.63 -0.43
C ASP A 1202 23.59 -77.17 -0.53
N PRO A 1203 22.46 -76.89 -1.19
CA PRO A 1203 21.82 -75.57 -1.16
C PRO A 1203 21.27 -75.19 0.22
N ASP A 1204 20.86 -76.17 1.02
CA ASP A 1204 20.20 -75.99 2.31
C ASP A 1204 21.23 -76.02 3.46
N GLN A 1205 21.39 -74.90 4.16
CA GLN A 1205 22.44 -74.76 5.18
C GLN A 1205 22.20 -75.66 6.40
N GLY A 1206 23.23 -76.43 6.76
CA GLY A 1206 23.30 -77.20 8.01
C GLY A 1206 23.03 -78.70 7.86
N GLN A 1207 22.74 -79.19 6.64
CA GLN A 1207 22.54 -80.60 6.37
C GLN A 1207 23.85 -81.38 6.17
N THR A 1208 23.83 -82.67 6.50
CA THR A 1208 24.96 -83.60 6.37
C THR A 1208 24.85 -84.40 5.08
N ILE A 1209 25.85 -84.31 4.22
CA ILE A 1209 25.90 -85.09 2.97
C ILE A 1209 26.59 -86.44 3.21
N THR A 1210 26.00 -87.52 2.70
CA THR A 1210 26.58 -88.86 2.65
C THR A 1210 26.80 -89.30 1.20
N PHE A 1211 27.92 -89.97 0.90
CA PHE A 1211 28.25 -90.45 -0.44
C PHE A 1211 28.06 -91.96 -0.60
N SER A 1212 27.79 -92.41 -1.82
CA SER A 1212 27.86 -93.81 -2.22
C SER A 1212 28.36 -93.96 -3.66
N ALA A 1213 28.84 -95.16 -4.01
CA ALA A 1213 29.33 -95.47 -5.35
C ALA A 1213 28.92 -96.87 -5.81
N THR A 1214 28.58 -97.01 -7.09
CA THR A 1214 28.20 -98.28 -7.74
C THR A 1214 28.92 -98.47 -9.08
N GLY A 1215 29.02 -99.72 -9.53
CA GLY A 1215 29.75 -100.06 -10.77
C GLY A 1215 31.29 -100.09 -10.61
N LEU A 1216 31.81 -100.16 -9.39
CA LEU A 1216 33.25 -100.13 -9.13
C LEU A 1216 33.97 -101.36 -9.76
N PRO A 1217 35.11 -101.16 -10.46
CA PRO A 1217 35.93 -102.25 -10.97
C PRO A 1217 36.49 -103.15 -9.86
N SER A 1218 36.78 -104.42 -10.17
CA SER A 1218 37.42 -105.32 -9.21
C SER A 1218 38.79 -104.78 -8.76
N GLY A 1219 39.00 -104.69 -7.44
CA GLY A 1219 40.18 -104.08 -6.83
C GLY A 1219 40.13 -102.56 -6.68
N ALA A 1220 39.04 -101.89 -7.07
CA ALA A 1220 38.80 -100.48 -6.78
C ALA A 1220 38.16 -100.30 -5.40
N SER A 1221 38.41 -99.16 -4.76
CA SER A 1221 37.85 -98.78 -3.45
C SER A 1221 37.30 -97.35 -3.49
N PHE A 1222 36.22 -97.12 -2.75
CA PHE A 1222 35.63 -95.80 -2.53
C PHE A 1222 35.30 -95.64 -1.04
N ASP A 1223 35.77 -94.56 -0.44
CA ASP A 1223 35.45 -94.19 0.94
C ASP A 1223 34.25 -93.22 0.95
N PRO A 1224 33.07 -93.64 1.45
CA PRO A 1224 31.86 -92.80 1.47
C PRO A 1224 31.93 -91.65 2.49
N ALA A 1225 32.85 -91.68 3.46
CA ALA A 1225 33.01 -90.63 4.45
C ALA A 1225 33.92 -89.48 3.97
N THR A 1226 34.85 -89.76 3.06
CA THR A 1226 35.81 -88.78 2.53
C THR A 1226 35.62 -88.48 1.04
N GLY A 1227 34.71 -89.20 0.37
CA GLY A 1227 34.49 -89.11 -1.09
C GLY A 1227 35.67 -89.64 -1.92
N ALA A 1228 36.66 -90.29 -1.31
CA ALA A 1228 37.91 -90.67 -1.96
C ALA A 1228 37.80 -91.99 -2.72
N PHE A 1229 38.05 -91.93 -4.03
CA PHE A 1229 38.19 -93.10 -4.90
C PHE A 1229 39.67 -93.47 -5.10
N SER A 1230 39.98 -94.77 -5.11
CA SER A 1230 41.31 -95.29 -5.46
C SER A 1230 41.23 -96.63 -6.19
N TRP A 1231 42.05 -96.80 -7.22
CA TRP A 1231 42.15 -98.05 -7.98
C TRP A 1231 43.51 -98.20 -8.68
N THR A 1232 44.10 -99.39 -8.64
CA THR A 1232 45.32 -99.72 -9.40
C THR A 1232 45.00 -100.86 -10.38
N PRO A 1233 44.56 -100.56 -11.63
CA PRO A 1233 44.19 -101.60 -12.60
C PRO A 1233 45.35 -102.52 -12.97
N LEU A 1234 45.10 -103.83 -12.99
CA LEU A 1234 46.03 -104.81 -13.56
C LEU A 1234 46.00 -104.74 -15.11
N PRO A 1235 47.04 -105.23 -15.82
CA PRO A 1235 47.06 -105.26 -17.29
C PRO A 1235 45.89 -106.04 -17.93
N SER A 1236 45.30 -107.00 -17.21
CA SER A 1236 44.09 -107.72 -17.61
C SER A 1236 42.78 -106.93 -17.45
N GLN A 1237 42.85 -105.72 -16.89
CA GLN A 1237 41.71 -104.82 -16.63
C GLN A 1237 41.79 -103.54 -17.50
N ALA A 1238 42.47 -103.61 -18.64
CA ALA A 1238 42.50 -102.51 -19.61
C ALA A 1238 41.16 -102.42 -20.34
N GLY A 1239 40.47 -101.28 -20.20
CA GLY A 1239 39.17 -101.03 -20.82
C GLY A 1239 38.50 -99.75 -20.29
N THR A 1240 37.32 -99.44 -20.81
CA THR A 1240 36.48 -98.34 -20.33
C THR A 1240 35.54 -98.84 -19.25
N TYR A 1241 35.46 -98.13 -18.13
CA TYR A 1241 34.58 -98.45 -17.00
C TYR A 1241 33.64 -97.27 -16.74
N THR A 1242 32.36 -97.56 -16.52
CA THR A 1242 31.35 -96.59 -16.12
C THR A 1242 31.01 -96.82 -14.65
N MET A 1243 31.15 -95.78 -13.84
CA MET A 1243 30.88 -95.78 -12.41
C MET A 1243 29.87 -94.66 -12.09
N THR A 1244 28.98 -94.90 -11.14
CA THR A 1244 28.00 -93.91 -10.68
C THR A 1244 28.28 -93.58 -9.23
N PHE A 1245 28.39 -92.28 -8.94
CA PHE A 1245 28.49 -91.73 -7.59
C PHE A 1245 27.22 -90.98 -7.27
N THR A 1246 26.75 -91.09 -6.04
CA THR A 1246 25.52 -90.43 -5.56
C THR A 1246 25.80 -89.76 -4.22
N ALA A 1247 25.26 -88.56 -4.03
CA ALA A 1247 25.23 -87.89 -2.74
C ALA A 1247 23.79 -87.77 -2.23
N THR A 1248 23.61 -87.92 -0.91
CA THR A 1248 22.32 -87.86 -0.22
C THR A 1248 22.44 -86.98 1.02
N ASP A 1249 21.54 -86.02 1.19
CA ASP A 1249 21.43 -85.22 2.42
C ASP A 1249 20.69 -85.94 3.56
N ASP A 1250 20.66 -85.33 4.74
CA ASP A 1250 19.90 -85.80 5.92
C ASP A 1250 18.60 -84.99 6.16
N GLY A 1251 18.14 -84.25 5.15
CA GLY A 1251 16.89 -83.50 5.18
C GLY A 1251 15.65 -84.38 5.16
N ASN A 1252 14.47 -83.76 5.13
CA ASN A 1252 13.21 -84.48 5.24
C ASN A 1252 12.20 -84.08 4.14
N PRO A 1253 11.89 -84.96 3.16
CA PRO A 1253 12.54 -86.25 2.93
C PRO A 1253 14.01 -86.08 2.52
N PRO A 1254 14.88 -87.09 2.74
CA PRO A 1254 16.25 -87.06 2.25
C PRO A 1254 16.25 -86.98 0.73
N MET A 1255 16.99 -86.03 0.17
CA MET A 1255 17.11 -85.87 -1.28
C MET A 1255 18.48 -86.38 -1.76
N SER A 1256 18.54 -86.80 -3.03
CA SER A 1256 19.74 -87.40 -3.62
C SER A 1256 19.99 -86.90 -5.04
N ASN A 1257 21.26 -86.93 -5.45
CA ASN A 1257 21.74 -86.55 -6.77
C ASN A 1257 22.79 -87.52 -7.31
#